data_AF-A0A2G9PSX1-F1
#
_entry.id   AF-A0A2G9PSX1-F1
#
_cell.length_a   1.000
_cell.length_b   1.000
_cell.length_c   1.000
_cell.angle_alpha   90.00
_cell.angle_beta   90.00
_cell.angle_gamma   90.00
#
_symmetry.space_group_name_H-M   'P 1'
#
loop_
_entity.id
_entity.type
_entity.pdbx_description
1 polymer ?
#
loop_
_entity_poly.entity_id
_entity_poly.type
_entity_poly.pdbx_seq_one_letter_code
_entity_poly.pdbx_strand_id
1 'polypeptide(L)'
;MRLGGIALLLLLVPSASAFSFSEYSYLLKSESPSLASLFLLPRDCSGFAAVEIARNARADADFADAVTLADKADSDLANAAAMAWFQRMSVTWGPSGILAYRQYSYLCFSYGASALTEASDSAKKGFEALNRKIAEFEQAADENYAGAAGGLFAEFGELQEQIEARDAGGESIAQRFVNVSGRVSAAWNSLAWNPSAASITDAANALISDDSLLREQVEYRDRVQEVIDGLNAERDGLQAQAEAKVASASAALDSVEKERLRDVGESAFLLVGAGESLASEYALASFEDDLDRAAALLADAKSLSEASPRLEKAKTQGWLTAGIIALREAVAKATETESLAKAADGRARSLEITLRLRVLEEQRLAAAAIEKVRATNPYAASSASALLGKNYALLSSSFKTRGERINFYLSEIAQLQDIRAAAEKPSFAREKKTELLAKAESVGALLDKVAKDGIDVSVLKARLAQLRSALASSDETSADEPLLLALGDDLRKIEEGAYALEKEEFGSLGDEYERAAQDAEFLSRSEQARLDEYARLFRGGETDVARNAGALAAARDDIEAMLSKLDVDAPNVLKKHLEAGAEAETEYEDVVRLDAPAVVTTRITFRNLLSLEYDSLLALEPPVSLEGTEVVSASGGVSVQAGKVMLQRVETDGVYVLTVRMSEVVARKKTEASETLFANEREAAKRWTVRFDCSRDADVLVEKPFPFDVEAVTGALLEERTARAIVPCLKGATSFAVEYQIPNPVSVEKTFSEKTNVSMEIRYGLRNNAEELRGFEYDDVQTLMCAPKSVSVVTPMKYKAEFLAGALLLQLKQEAFPAGASYEARVVVECDSLQIAALTKLDELKASGSNDTRVSDAEARIAEGKYGKALELLFAAENAILAANKTALDKAEAQREVDAALAFNSTVVRTIASQAQSRLSAAQNEAEVKAALKSMRDALKALAQEKISALKCPSCSTETKNAAQKAREAFAVGDYLSAISLAENAAALQANDETAVEEKNALLAALSDELDAAKKTARETEALFEKAFSASQDRETVRKRFLRYQEGLRSRTALEKAISDAEKAVSKGDADKAAGLIDDVESRRLELEGSIEGMRAEAEREVELAQQGDAQFGTTETKAAIALAQSALKDGGFFTAYVTANDARMGLLKLPAQTDGGDGSWRLLLGAAGLCIIALLAYLFTRKSGKHAKEI
;
A
#
# COMPACT_ATOMS: atom_id res chain seq x y z
N MET A 1 -27.55 -21.02 -26.60
CA MET A 1 -27.35 -19.69 -25.99
C MET A 1 -26.99 -19.90 -24.52
N ARG A 2 -26.02 -19.13 -23.98
CA ARG A 2 -25.36 -19.25 -22.65
C ARG A 2 -24.01 -19.99 -22.60
N LEU A 3 -23.17 -19.82 -23.63
CA LEU A 3 -21.74 -20.16 -23.60
C LEU A 3 -20.81 -18.92 -23.65
N GLY A 4 -21.37 -17.71 -23.59
CA GLY A 4 -20.61 -16.46 -23.72
C GLY A 4 -20.21 -15.78 -22.40
N GLY A 5 -20.67 -16.27 -21.24
CA GLY A 5 -20.43 -15.61 -19.94
C GLY A 5 -19.20 -16.11 -19.18
N ILE A 6 -18.85 -17.39 -19.32
CA ILE A 6 -17.76 -18.02 -18.55
C ILE A 6 -16.39 -17.79 -19.21
N ALA A 7 -16.34 -17.71 -20.54
CA ALA A 7 -15.13 -17.31 -21.25
C ALA A 7 -14.76 -15.82 -21.03
N LEU A 8 -15.73 -14.99 -20.65
CA LEU A 8 -15.48 -13.58 -20.31
C LEU A 8 -14.94 -13.42 -18.88
N LEU A 9 -15.33 -14.31 -17.95
CA LEU A 9 -14.83 -14.31 -16.57
C LEU A 9 -13.43 -14.94 -16.43
N LEU A 10 -13.08 -15.90 -17.30
CA LEU A 10 -11.70 -16.44 -17.40
C LEU A 10 -10.76 -15.53 -18.23
N LEU A 11 -11.28 -14.49 -18.88
CA LEU A 11 -10.51 -13.38 -19.45
C LEU A 11 -10.43 -12.17 -18.49
N LEU A 12 -11.03 -12.27 -17.30
CA LEU A 12 -10.99 -11.27 -16.23
C LEU A 12 -10.06 -11.68 -15.07
N VAL A 13 -9.14 -12.62 -15.31
CA VAL A 13 -7.90 -12.72 -14.52
C VAL A 13 -6.75 -12.31 -15.44
N PRO A 14 -6.46 -11.00 -15.60
CA PRO A 14 -5.14 -10.61 -16.05
C PRO A 14 -4.16 -10.91 -14.91
N SER A 15 -3.11 -11.68 -15.21
CA SER A 15 -1.73 -11.36 -14.83
C SER A 15 -1.54 -10.30 -13.74
N ALA A 16 -1.54 -10.69 -12.46
CA ALA A 16 -1.16 -9.78 -11.36
C ALA A 16 0.35 -9.82 -11.11
N SER A 17 1.08 -9.30 -12.10
CA SER A 17 2.39 -8.65 -11.95
C SER A 17 2.58 -7.91 -13.27
N ALA A 18 2.12 -6.66 -13.34
CA ALA A 18 1.88 -5.98 -14.62
C ALA A 18 2.99 -5.00 -15.00
N PHE A 19 3.79 -4.50 -14.05
CA PHE A 19 4.85 -3.52 -14.36
C PHE A 19 6.26 -4.05 -14.05
N SER A 20 6.96 -4.54 -15.09
CA SER A 20 8.35 -5.01 -14.99
C SER A 20 9.23 -4.32 -16.03
N PHE A 21 9.96 -3.28 -15.60
CA PHE A 21 10.85 -2.53 -16.49
C PHE A 21 12.10 -3.32 -16.90
N SER A 22 12.46 -4.38 -16.18
CA SER A 22 13.66 -5.18 -16.47
C SER A 22 13.47 -6.07 -17.70
N GLU A 23 12.22 -6.29 -18.13
CA GLU A 23 11.94 -7.00 -19.38
C GLU A 23 12.50 -6.27 -20.60
N TYR A 24 12.72 -4.95 -20.50
CA TYR A 24 13.30 -4.13 -21.55
C TYR A 24 14.83 -4.06 -21.49
N SER A 25 15.46 -4.60 -20.44
CA SER A 25 16.92 -4.56 -20.20
C SER A 25 17.77 -5.07 -21.37
N TYR A 26 17.22 -5.93 -22.25
CA TYR A 26 17.88 -6.39 -23.47
C TYR A 26 18.24 -5.27 -24.46
N LEU A 27 17.60 -4.10 -24.35
CA LEU A 27 17.92 -2.92 -25.16
C LEU A 27 19.26 -2.26 -24.75
N LEU A 28 19.75 -2.53 -23.54
CA LEU A 28 21.08 -2.12 -23.06
C LEU A 28 22.10 -3.20 -23.39
N LYS A 29 22.58 -3.21 -24.65
CA LYS A 29 23.64 -4.14 -25.10
C LYS A 29 24.88 -4.01 -24.21
N SER A 30 25.41 -5.13 -23.73
CA SER A 30 26.64 -5.18 -22.91
C SER A 30 27.81 -5.90 -23.58
N GLU A 31 27.67 -6.37 -24.83
CA GLU A 31 28.73 -7.11 -25.51
C GLU A 31 29.56 -6.21 -26.43
N SER A 32 30.88 -6.16 -26.18
CA SER A 32 31.78 -5.34 -26.99
C SER A 32 32.11 -5.99 -28.35
N PRO A 33 32.11 -5.23 -29.46
CA PRO A 33 32.64 -5.69 -30.74
C PRO A 33 34.16 -5.87 -30.68
N SER A 34 34.71 -6.68 -31.59
CA SER A 34 36.15 -6.96 -31.66
C SER A 34 36.98 -5.68 -31.84
N LEU A 35 37.92 -5.44 -30.92
CA LEU A 35 38.84 -4.31 -30.92
C LEU A 35 40.11 -4.55 -31.75
N ALA A 36 40.22 -5.69 -32.44
CA ALA A 36 41.44 -6.09 -33.15
C ALA A 36 41.87 -5.10 -34.26
N SER A 37 40.91 -4.35 -34.84
CA SER A 37 41.17 -3.34 -35.87
C SER A 37 41.91 -2.11 -35.33
N LEU A 38 41.74 -1.76 -34.06
CA LEU A 38 42.36 -0.61 -33.38
C LEU A 38 43.85 -0.78 -33.16
N PHE A 39 44.32 -2.01 -33.05
CA PHE A 39 45.75 -2.31 -32.96
C PHE A 39 46.47 -2.02 -34.30
N LEU A 40 45.78 -2.24 -35.43
CA LEU A 40 46.32 -2.06 -36.79
C LEU A 40 46.18 -0.61 -37.29
N LEU A 41 45.08 0.04 -36.95
CA LEU A 41 44.77 1.43 -37.30
C LEU A 41 44.53 2.22 -36.01
N PRO A 42 45.60 2.66 -35.31
CA PRO A 42 45.45 3.32 -34.03
C PRO A 42 44.65 4.60 -34.19
N ARG A 43 43.65 4.75 -33.32
CA ARG A 43 42.80 5.94 -33.25
C ARG A 43 43.15 6.73 -32.02
N ASP A 44 43.04 8.04 -32.15
CA ASP A 44 43.12 8.93 -31.00
C ASP A 44 42.01 8.57 -30.00
N CYS A 45 42.39 8.26 -28.76
CA CYS A 45 41.44 8.02 -27.68
C CYS A 45 41.41 9.13 -26.64
N SER A 46 41.91 10.32 -26.99
CA SER A 46 41.62 11.51 -26.22
C SER A 46 40.10 11.72 -26.12
N GLY A 47 39.59 11.84 -24.90
CA GLY A 47 38.16 12.00 -24.63
C GLY A 47 37.59 11.10 -23.54
N PHE A 48 38.30 10.04 -23.12
CA PHE A 48 37.91 9.26 -21.94
C PHE A 48 38.11 10.08 -20.67
N ALA A 49 37.14 10.00 -19.75
CA ALA A 49 37.16 10.65 -18.45
C ALA A 49 36.39 9.79 -17.44
N ALA A 50 36.85 9.81 -16.19
CA ALA A 50 36.13 9.25 -15.05
C ALA A 50 34.78 9.96 -14.86
N VAL A 51 33.83 9.26 -14.24
CA VAL A 51 32.44 9.67 -14.06
C VAL A 51 32.05 9.52 -12.59
N GLU A 52 31.53 10.60 -11.98
CA GLU A 52 31.05 10.55 -10.60
C GLU A 52 29.69 9.83 -10.54
N ILE A 53 29.63 8.73 -9.78
CA ILE A 53 28.44 7.89 -9.64
C ILE A 53 27.43 8.55 -8.71
N ALA A 54 26.15 8.35 -9.03
CA ALA A 54 24.99 8.78 -8.23
C ALA A 54 25.19 8.55 -6.72
N ARG A 55 25.30 9.63 -5.94
CA ARG A 55 25.52 9.54 -4.48
C ARG A 55 24.37 8.85 -3.75
N ASN A 56 23.14 9.07 -4.20
CA ASN A 56 21.93 8.50 -3.60
C ASN A 56 21.89 6.98 -3.81
N ALA A 57 22.33 6.48 -4.97
CA ALA A 57 22.43 5.05 -5.24
C ALA A 57 23.40 4.34 -4.29
N ARG A 58 24.52 4.99 -3.92
CA ARG A 58 25.53 4.41 -3.01
C ARG A 58 25.04 4.20 -1.58
N ALA A 59 24.05 4.96 -1.13
CA ALA A 59 23.49 4.85 0.21
C ALA A 59 22.41 3.75 0.30
N ASP A 60 21.91 3.30 -0.84
CA ASP A 60 20.76 2.41 -0.95
C ASP A 60 21.19 0.93 -0.97
N ALA A 61 20.72 0.18 0.03
CA ALA A 61 21.03 -1.24 0.18
C ALA A 61 20.42 -2.12 -0.94
N ASP A 62 19.28 -1.71 -1.52
CA ASP A 62 18.61 -2.46 -2.59
C ASP A 62 19.38 -2.37 -3.92
N PHE A 63 20.20 -1.32 -4.09
CA PHE A 63 20.99 -1.04 -5.28
C PHE A 63 22.48 -1.42 -5.15
N ALA A 64 22.90 -2.08 -4.08
CA ALA A 64 24.31 -2.39 -3.80
C ALA A 64 25.05 -3.10 -4.97
N ASP A 65 24.38 -4.04 -5.65
CA ASP A 65 24.94 -4.74 -6.81
C ASP A 65 25.12 -3.80 -8.01
N ALA A 66 24.13 -2.92 -8.27
CA ALA A 66 24.19 -1.93 -9.33
C ALA A 66 25.31 -0.92 -9.09
N VAL A 67 25.48 -0.48 -7.83
CA VAL A 67 26.55 0.44 -7.41
C VAL A 67 27.93 -0.18 -7.57
N THR A 68 28.10 -1.45 -7.20
CA THR A 68 29.39 -2.15 -7.33
C THR A 68 29.84 -2.20 -8.79
N LEU A 69 28.91 -2.46 -9.72
CA LEU A 69 29.19 -2.44 -11.16
C LEU A 69 29.45 -1.03 -11.68
N ALA A 70 28.73 -0.01 -11.18
CA ALA A 70 28.99 1.38 -11.51
C ALA A 70 30.40 1.83 -11.07
N ASP A 71 30.83 1.47 -9.85
CA ASP A 71 32.17 1.78 -9.31
C ASP A 71 33.27 1.14 -10.16
N LYS A 72 33.03 -0.08 -10.66
CA LYS A 72 33.93 -0.75 -11.58
C LYS A 72 33.99 -0.04 -12.95
N ALA A 73 32.85 0.39 -13.48
CA ALA A 73 32.78 1.14 -14.72
C ALA A 73 33.52 2.49 -14.65
N ASP A 74 33.40 3.23 -13.54
CA ASP A 74 34.16 4.46 -13.32
C ASP A 74 35.68 4.19 -13.26
N SER A 75 36.08 3.15 -12.52
CA SER A 75 37.48 2.72 -12.48
C SER A 75 38.05 2.40 -13.87
N ASP A 76 37.26 1.72 -14.71
CA ASP A 76 37.65 1.39 -16.07
C ASP A 76 37.71 2.64 -16.98
N LEU A 77 36.82 3.62 -16.83
CA LEU A 77 36.94 4.90 -17.52
C LEU A 77 38.18 5.69 -17.10
N ALA A 78 38.53 5.66 -15.80
CA ALA A 78 39.76 6.27 -15.30
C ALA A 78 41.01 5.60 -15.87
N ASN A 79 41.01 4.26 -15.98
CA ASN A 79 42.07 3.50 -16.62
C ASN A 79 42.17 3.81 -18.12
N ALA A 80 41.03 3.95 -18.82
CA ALA A 80 40.99 4.36 -20.22
C ALA A 80 41.57 5.77 -20.43
N ALA A 81 41.25 6.71 -19.55
CA ALA A 81 41.78 8.08 -19.57
C ALA A 81 43.30 8.12 -19.33
N ALA A 82 43.80 7.31 -18.38
CA ALA A 82 45.24 7.17 -18.12
C ALA A 82 45.96 6.63 -19.36
N MET A 83 45.40 5.60 -20.02
CA MET A 83 45.97 5.05 -21.26
C MET A 83 45.93 6.04 -22.42
N ALA A 84 44.87 6.87 -22.54
CA ALA A 84 44.81 7.94 -23.54
C ALA A 84 45.91 9.00 -23.33
N TRP A 85 46.25 9.31 -22.07
CA TRP A 85 47.37 10.19 -21.76
C TRP A 85 48.72 9.59 -22.19
N PHE A 86 48.95 8.30 -21.88
CA PHE A 86 50.17 7.59 -22.31
C PHE A 86 50.25 7.45 -23.84
N GLN A 87 49.11 7.24 -24.51
CA GLN A 87 49.02 7.24 -25.96
C GLN A 87 49.52 8.57 -26.54
N ARG A 88 49.03 9.71 -26.02
CA ARG A 88 49.45 11.03 -26.51
C ARG A 88 50.93 11.30 -26.26
N MET A 89 51.45 10.90 -25.09
CA MET A 89 52.86 11.08 -24.74
C MET A 89 53.80 10.24 -25.62
N SER A 90 53.38 9.05 -26.03
CA SER A 90 54.20 8.15 -26.84
C SER A 90 54.61 8.75 -28.20
N VAL A 91 53.84 9.68 -28.77
CA VAL A 91 54.18 10.38 -30.02
C VAL A 91 55.48 11.19 -29.89
N THR A 92 55.83 11.60 -28.66
CA THR A 92 57.06 12.36 -28.39
C THR A 92 58.31 11.49 -28.26
N TRP A 93 58.16 10.16 -28.26
CA TRP A 93 59.27 9.21 -28.04
C TRP A 93 60.01 8.79 -29.32
N GLY A 94 59.76 9.45 -30.46
CA GLY A 94 60.42 9.12 -31.73
C GLY A 94 59.89 7.82 -32.38
N PRO A 95 60.68 7.11 -33.19
CA PRO A 95 60.23 5.92 -33.93
C PRO A 95 59.69 4.77 -33.06
N SER A 96 60.24 4.59 -31.85
CA SER A 96 59.75 3.64 -30.83
C SER A 96 58.40 4.03 -30.24
N GLY A 97 58.05 5.32 -30.32
CA GLY A 97 56.77 5.86 -29.89
C GLY A 97 55.55 5.34 -30.67
N ILE A 98 55.74 4.90 -31.92
CA ILE A 98 54.63 4.42 -32.77
C ILE A 98 54.03 3.11 -32.25
N LEU A 99 54.85 2.22 -31.68
CA LEU A 99 54.38 0.95 -31.09
C LEU A 99 53.65 1.20 -29.77
N ALA A 100 54.22 2.06 -28.92
CA ALA A 100 53.56 2.52 -27.70
C ALA A 100 52.22 3.22 -28.02
N TYR A 101 52.16 4.04 -29.07
CA TYR A 101 50.93 4.69 -29.53
C TYR A 101 49.84 3.69 -29.90
N ARG A 102 50.20 2.59 -30.57
CA ARG A 102 49.25 1.52 -30.94
C ARG A 102 48.80 0.72 -29.74
N GLN A 103 49.72 0.33 -28.87
CA GLN A 103 49.42 -0.43 -27.65
C GLN A 103 48.50 0.36 -26.72
N TYR A 104 48.80 1.63 -26.47
CA TYR A 104 47.97 2.48 -25.63
C TYR A 104 46.62 2.83 -26.29
N SER A 105 46.54 2.89 -27.63
CA SER A 105 45.26 3.00 -28.37
C SER A 105 44.37 1.79 -28.11
N TYR A 106 44.92 0.58 -28.19
CA TYR A 106 44.16 -0.63 -27.91
C TYR A 106 43.71 -0.68 -26.43
N LEU A 107 44.64 -0.42 -25.50
CA LEU A 107 44.36 -0.47 -24.07
C LEU A 107 43.27 0.53 -23.66
N CYS A 108 43.33 1.79 -24.12
CA CYS A 108 42.31 2.78 -23.77
C CYS A 108 40.91 2.39 -24.27
N PHE A 109 40.77 1.89 -25.50
CA PHE A 109 39.47 1.45 -26.01
C PHE A 109 39.00 0.13 -25.38
N SER A 110 39.92 -0.73 -24.91
CA SER A 110 39.56 -1.94 -24.16
C SER A 110 38.98 -1.62 -22.78
N TYR A 111 39.61 -0.71 -22.03
CA TYR A 111 39.07 -0.22 -20.78
C TYR A 111 37.77 0.56 -21.00
N GLY A 112 37.66 1.36 -22.06
CA GLY A 112 36.40 2.03 -22.41
C GLY A 112 35.26 1.07 -22.75
N ALA A 113 35.54 -0.03 -23.45
CA ALA A 113 34.57 -1.08 -23.73
C ALA A 113 34.13 -1.83 -22.46
N SER A 114 35.09 -2.13 -21.56
CA SER A 114 34.82 -2.71 -20.25
C SER A 114 33.90 -1.79 -19.44
N ALA A 115 34.22 -0.50 -19.36
CA ALA A 115 33.40 0.48 -18.66
C ALA A 115 31.95 0.55 -19.18
N LEU A 116 31.74 0.57 -20.50
CA LEU A 116 30.39 0.61 -21.07
C LEU A 116 29.60 -0.68 -20.79
N THR A 117 30.30 -1.81 -20.71
CA THR A 117 29.71 -3.11 -20.35
C THR A 117 29.21 -3.08 -18.92
N GLU A 118 30.11 -2.74 -17.98
CA GLU A 118 29.82 -2.66 -16.54
C GLU A 118 28.74 -1.59 -16.24
N ALA A 119 28.78 -0.44 -16.92
CA ALA A 119 27.74 0.59 -16.80
C ALA A 119 26.37 0.11 -17.31
N SER A 120 26.35 -0.68 -18.39
CA SER A 120 25.11 -1.23 -18.93
C SER A 120 24.52 -2.25 -17.95
N ASP A 121 25.36 -3.14 -17.40
CA ASP A 121 24.91 -4.17 -16.46
C ASP A 121 24.51 -3.59 -15.10
N SER A 122 25.16 -2.50 -14.66
CA SER A 122 24.73 -1.69 -13.51
C SER A 122 23.28 -1.20 -13.67
N ALA A 123 22.95 -0.57 -14.80
CA ALA A 123 21.59 -0.07 -15.05
C ALA A 123 20.55 -1.21 -15.16
N LYS A 124 20.93 -2.39 -15.65
CA LYS A 124 20.04 -3.57 -15.64
C LYS A 124 19.75 -4.02 -14.20
N LYS A 125 20.78 -4.10 -13.36
CA LYS A 125 20.62 -4.42 -11.93
C LYS A 125 19.79 -3.38 -11.19
N GLY A 126 19.92 -2.11 -11.55
CA GLY A 126 19.07 -1.05 -11.01
C GLY A 126 17.58 -1.23 -11.33
N PHE A 127 17.23 -1.66 -12.56
CA PHE A 127 15.83 -2.00 -12.88
C PHE A 127 15.34 -3.26 -12.17
N GLU A 128 16.20 -4.26 -11.97
CA GLU A 128 15.82 -5.44 -11.16
C GLU A 128 15.49 -5.03 -9.72
N ALA A 129 16.27 -4.11 -9.12
CA ALA A 129 15.99 -3.58 -7.78
C ALA A 129 14.67 -2.78 -7.75
N LEU A 130 14.46 -1.89 -8.72
CA LEU A 130 13.22 -1.12 -8.85
C LEU A 130 11.99 -2.02 -8.99
N ASN A 131 12.04 -3.07 -9.82
CA ASN A 131 10.90 -3.97 -10.01
C ASN A 131 10.52 -4.75 -8.76
N ARG A 132 11.48 -5.11 -7.90
CA ARG A 132 11.15 -5.74 -6.61
C ARG A 132 10.32 -4.81 -5.74
N LYS A 133 10.62 -3.51 -5.78
CA LYS A 133 9.88 -2.49 -5.03
C LYS A 133 8.52 -2.17 -5.64
N ILE A 134 8.42 -2.14 -6.98
CA ILE A 134 7.13 -2.03 -7.67
C ILE A 134 6.24 -3.23 -7.33
N ALA A 135 6.78 -4.45 -7.33
CA ALA A 135 6.03 -5.65 -6.94
C ALA A 135 5.55 -5.59 -5.48
N GLU A 136 6.35 -5.05 -4.55
CA GLU A 136 5.93 -4.82 -3.16
C GLU A 136 4.77 -3.81 -3.09
N PHE A 137 4.80 -2.77 -3.90
CA PHE A 137 3.70 -1.80 -4.03
C PHE A 137 2.43 -2.41 -4.63
N GLU A 138 2.54 -3.17 -5.73
CA GLU A 138 1.42 -3.89 -6.35
C GLU A 138 0.78 -4.89 -5.38
N GLN A 139 1.58 -5.49 -4.50
CA GLN A 139 1.09 -6.35 -3.42
C GLN A 139 0.44 -5.57 -2.28
N ALA A 140 0.80 -4.31 -2.05
CA ALA A 140 0.24 -3.52 -0.97
C ALA A 140 -1.08 -2.82 -1.36
N ALA A 141 -1.23 -2.41 -2.62
CA ALA A 141 -2.32 -1.54 -3.05
C ALA A 141 -3.18 -2.13 -4.17
N ASP A 142 -4.50 -1.96 -4.07
CA ASP A 142 -5.44 -2.25 -5.15
C ASP A 142 -5.35 -1.19 -6.26
N GLU A 143 -5.30 -1.62 -7.53
CA GLU A 143 -5.32 -0.77 -8.72
C GLU A 143 -6.52 0.20 -8.76
N ASN A 144 -7.63 -0.16 -8.11
CA ASN A 144 -8.86 0.63 -8.06
C ASN A 144 -8.89 1.64 -6.90
N TYR A 145 -7.84 1.72 -6.07
CA TYR A 145 -7.80 2.64 -4.94
C TYR A 145 -7.62 4.11 -5.40
N ALA A 146 -8.62 4.94 -5.11
CA ALA A 146 -8.56 6.37 -5.38
C ALA A 146 -7.66 7.10 -4.35
N GLY A 147 -6.42 7.40 -4.73
CA GLY A 147 -5.43 8.09 -3.89
C GLY A 147 -4.04 8.13 -4.51
N ALA A 148 -3.01 8.40 -3.69
CA ALA A 148 -1.61 8.48 -4.13
C ALA A 148 -1.12 7.18 -4.81
N ALA A 149 -1.61 6.02 -4.34
CA ALA A 149 -1.32 4.72 -4.96
C ALA A 149 -1.94 4.58 -6.37
N GLY A 150 -3.19 4.99 -6.58
CA GLY A 150 -3.82 4.96 -7.91
C GLY A 150 -3.10 5.84 -8.93
N GLY A 151 -2.53 6.97 -8.50
CA GLY A 151 -1.69 7.82 -9.35
C GLY A 151 -0.42 7.10 -9.82
N LEU A 152 0.20 6.30 -8.96
CA LEU A 152 1.41 5.54 -9.28
C LEU A 152 1.12 4.38 -10.25
N PHE A 153 -0.01 3.68 -10.08
CA PHE A 153 -0.47 2.64 -11.02
C PHE A 153 -0.69 3.18 -12.44
N ALA A 154 -1.37 4.33 -12.55
CA ALA A 154 -1.59 4.97 -13.86
C ALA A 154 -0.26 5.38 -14.52
N GLU A 155 0.67 5.91 -13.72
CA GLU A 155 1.99 6.31 -14.21
C GLU A 155 2.84 5.12 -14.66
N PHE A 156 2.80 3.97 -13.95
CA PHE A 156 3.49 2.76 -14.42
C PHE A 156 2.94 2.28 -15.76
N GLY A 157 1.62 2.34 -15.96
CA GLY A 157 0.97 2.10 -17.25
C GLY A 157 1.49 3.00 -18.36
N GLU A 158 1.55 4.30 -18.11
CA GLU A 158 2.06 5.27 -19.08
C GLU A 158 3.56 5.08 -19.38
N LEU A 159 4.38 4.79 -18.37
CA LEU A 159 5.81 4.54 -18.54
C LEU A 159 6.08 3.28 -19.37
N GLN A 160 5.32 2.21 -19.13
CA GLN A 160 5.43 1.00 -19.94
C GLN A 160 5.07 1.27 -21.39
N GLU A 161 3.93 1.94 -21.65
CA GLU A 161 3.52 2.31 -23.01
C GLU A 161 4.59 3.17 -23.72
N GLN A 162 5.23 4.10 -23.00
CA GLN A 162 6.30 4.93 -23.55
C GLN A 162 7.55 4.12 -23.95
N ILE A 163 7.94 3.13 -23.14
CA ILE A 163 9.07 2.23 -23.47
C ILE A 163 8.71 1.34 -24.67
N GLU A 164 7.50 0.78 -24.70
CA GLU A 164 7.01 -0.07 -25.80
C GLU A 164 6.90 0.71 -27.12
N ALA A 165 6.39 1.95 -27.07
CA ALA A 165 6.29 2.86 -28.21
C ALA A 165 7.64 3.43 -28.66
N ARG A 166 8.70 3.25 -27.85
CA ARG A 166 10.03 3.85 -28.02
C ARG A 166 9.96 5.38 -28.13
N ASP A 167 9.11 5.99 -27.33
CA ASP A 167 9.02 7.44 -27.26
C ASP A 167 10.26 8.00 -26.54
N ALA A 168 10.94 8.94 -27.20
CA ALA A 168 12.16 9.57 -26.71
C ALA A 168 11.94 11.03 -26.28
N GLY A 169 10.71 11.56 -26.42
CA GLY A 169 10.40 12.97 -26.22
C GLY A 169 9.81 13.30 -24.85
N GLY A 170 10.63 13.84 -23.94
CA GLY A 170 10.19 14.39 -22.64
C GLY A 170 11.20 14.13 -21.52
N GLU A 171 10.74 14.09 -20.26
CA GLU A 171 11.56 13.99 -19.04
C GLU A 171 11.26 12.74 -18.19
N SER A 172 10.56 11.72 -18.71
CA SER A 172 10.23 10.51 -17.94
C SER A 172 11.39 9.50 -17.89
N ILE A 173 11.39 8.62 -16.88
CA ILE A 173 12.38 7.52 -16.76
C ILE A 173 12.34 6.57 -17.97
N ALA A 174 11.14 6.36 -18.54
CA ALA A 174 10.94 5.59 -19.77
C ALA A 174 11.64 6.23 -20.98
N GLN A 175 11.46 7.53 -21.16
CA GLN A 175 12.08 8.28 -22.26
C GLN A 175 13.59 8.35 -22.10
N ARG A 176 14.08 8.50 -20.86
CA ARG A 176 15.50 8.49 -20.54
C ARG A 176 16.13 7.14 -20.83
N PHE A 177 15.46 6.06 -20.47
CA PHE A 177 15.86 4.70 -20.83
C PHE A 177 15.96 4.52 -22.36
N VAL A 178 14.95 4.95 -23.12
CA VAL A 178 14.96 4.89 -24.59
C VAL A 178 16.13 5.70 -25.16
N ASN A 179 16.34 6.93 -24.67
CA ASN A 179 17.45 7.80 -25.08
C ASN A 179 18.82 7.17 -24.80
N VAL A 180 19.01 6.61 -23.60
CA VAL A 180 20.24 5.93 -23.19
C VAL A 180 20.49 4.68 -24.03
N SER A 181 19.46 3.87 -24.31
CA SER A 181 19.60 2.68 -25.18
C SER A 181 20.09 3.03 -26.59
N GLY A 182 19.65 4.19 -27.11
CA GLY A 182 20.12 4.75 -28.37
C GLY A 182 21.59 5.15 -28.32
N ARG A 183 22.03 5.80 -27.23
CA ARG A 183 23.45 6.17 -27.01
C ARG A 183 24.35 4.95 -26.87
N VAL A 184 23.95 3.94 -26.10
CA VAL A 184 24.68 2.68 -25.95
C VAL A 184 24.83 1.98 -27.30
N SER A 185 23.75 1.88 -28.07
CA SER A 185 23.78 1.31 -29.42
C SER A 185 24.70 2.10 -30.37
N ALA A 186 24.69 3.43 -30.30
CA ALA A 186 25.57 4.29 -31.09
C ALA A 186 27.04 4.14 -30.67
N ALA A 187 27.33 4.03 -29.38
CA ALA A 187 28.68 3.82 -28.85
C ALA A 187 29.26 2.49 -29.31
N TRP A 188 28.47 1.41 -29.25
CA TRP A 188 28.89 0.10 -29.76
C TRP A 188 29.10 0.11 -31.28
N ASN A 189 28.22 0.79 -32.03
CA ASN A 189 28.42 0.95 -33.48
C ASN A 189 29.66 1.78 -33.80
N SER A 190 29.95 2.84 -33.04
CA SER A 190 31.18 3.63 -33.19
C SER A 190 32.41 2.75 -32.95
N LEU A 191 32.42 1.95 -31.88
CA LEU A 191 33.54 1.06 -31.55
C LEU A 191 33.80 0.02 -32.65
N ALA A 192 32.77 -0.46 -33.36
CA ALA A 192 32.92 -1.43 -34.44
C ALA A 192 33.48 -0.83 -35.75
N TRP A 193 33.09 0.41 -36.11
CA TRP A 193 33.36 0.98 -37.44
C TRP A 193 34.31 2.18 -37.45
N ASN A 194 34.22 3.05 -36.44
CA ASN A 194 35.05 4.25 -36.29
C ASN A 194 35.18 4.63 -34.80
N PRO A 195 36.12 3.99 -34.08
CA PRO A 195 36.21 4.10 -32.62
C PRO A 195 36.49 5.52 -32.16
N SER A 196 35.70 5.99 -31.21
CA SER A 196 35.85 7.31 -30.59
C SER A 196 35.50 7.25 -29.11
N ALA A 197 36.39 7.81 -28.27
CA ALA A 197 36.22 7.83 -26.82
C ALA A 197 34.97 8.62 -26.38
N ALA A 198 34.58 9.65 -27.14
CA ALA A 198 33.47 10.54 -26.78
C ALA A 198 32.12 9.81 -26.70
N SER A 199 31.80 8.96 -27.70
CA SER A 199 30.52 8.24 -27.72
C SER A 199 30.39 7.20 -26.59
N ILE A 200 31.50 6.56 -26.22
CA ILE A 200 31.56 5.56 -25.15
C ILE A 200 31.42 6.22 -23.79
N THR A 201 32.17 7.32 -23.58
CA THR A 201 32.13 8.09 -22.33
C THR A 201 30.75 8.72 -22.14
N ASP A 202 30.13 9.28 -23.18
CA ASP A 202 28.76 9.82 -23.12
C ASP A 202 27.72 8.75 -22.78
N ALA A 203 27.80 7.57 -23.40
CA ALA A 203 26.89 6.46 -23.11
C ALA A 203 27.04 5.92 -21.68
N ALA A 204 28.28 5.74 -21.20
CA ALA A 204 28.54 5.33 -19.83
C ALA A 204 28.07 6.40 -18.82
N ASN A 205 28.35 7.68 -19.09
CA ASN A 205 27.91 8.80 -18.26
C ASN A 205 26.37 8.84 -18.13
N ALA A 206 25.65 8.59 -19.23
CA ALA A 206 24.19 8.56 -19.21
C ALA A 206 23.60 7.35 -18.44
N LEU A 207 24.41 6.31 -18.16
CA LEU A 207 23.99 5.11 -17.43
C LEU A 207 24.23 5.19 -15.91
N ILE A 208 25.39 5.67 -15.46
CA ILE A 208 25.83 5.54 -14.05
C ILE A 208 26.12 6.84 -13.29
N SER A 209 26.19 7.99 -13.96
CA SER A 209 26.53 9.28 -13.31
C SER A 209 25.46 9.86 -12.38
N ASP A 210 25.77 10.98 -11.73
CA ASP A 210 24.82 11.83 -10.99
C ASP A 210 23.67 12.37 -11.86
N ASP A 211 23.73 12.34 -13.20
CA ASP A 211 22.60 12.68 -14.07
C ASP A 211 22.26 11.52 -15.01
N SER A 212 22.19 10.31 -14.46
CA SER A 212 22.03 9.07 -15.21
C SER A 212 20.71 8.35 -14.97
N LEU A 213 20.48 7.31 -15.78
CA LEU A 213 19.38 6.38 -15.58
C LEU A 213 19.41 5.73 -14.19
N LEU A 214 20.59 5.40 -13.66
CA LEU A 214 20.72 4.79 -12.33
C LEU A 214 20.22 5.72 -11.21
N ARG A 215 20.47 7.03 -11.31
CA ARG A 215 19.92 8.01 -10.36
C ARG A 215 18.39 7.99 -10.40
N GLU A 216 17.80 8.06 -11.59
CA GLU A 216 16.35 8.08 -11.71
C GLU A 216 15.70 6.79 -11.22
N GLN A 217 16.33 5.63 -11.42
CA GLN A 217 15.84 4.35 -10.87
C GLN A 217 15.73 4.39 -9.34
N VAL A 218 16.70 5.01 -8.66
CA VAL A 218 16.70 5.17 -7.19
C VAL A 218 15.65 6.18 -6.75
N GLU A 219 15.60 7.36 -7.38
CA GLU A 219 14.58 8.39 -7.08
C GLU A 219 13.16 7.83 -7.27
N TYR A 220 12.94 7.04 -8.31
CA TYR A 220 11.65 6.41 -8.58
C TYR A 220 11.30 5.35 -7.54
N ARG A 221 12.27 4.55 -7.10
CA ARG A 221 12.09 3.60 -6.00
C ARG A 221 11.75 4.30 -4.69
N ASP A 222 12.42 5.39 -4.35
CA ASP A 222 12.16 6.14 -3.11
C ASP A 222 10.73 6.68 -3.12
N ARG A 223 10.27 7.18 -4.26
CA ARG A 223 8.89 7.61 -4.46
C ARG A 223 7.87 6.46 -4.29
N VAL A 224 8.19 5.24 -4.74
CA VAL A 224 7.35 4.05 -4.48
C VAL A 224 7.29 3.75 -2.97
N GLN A 225 8.44 3.82 -2.28
CA GLN A 225 8.51 3.59 -0.84
C GLN A 225 7.73 4.65 -0.05
N GLU A 226 7.83 5.93 -0.41
CA GLU A 226 7.06 7.03 0.20
C GLU A 226 5.54 6.79 0.11
N VAL A 227 5.06 6.27 -1.02
CA VAL A 227 3.63 5.93 -1.18
C VAL A 227 3.23 4.76 -0.27
N ILE A 228 4.06 3.71 -0.17
CA ILE A 228 3.83 2.59 0.75
C ILE A 228 3.79 3.08 2.20
N ASP A 229 4.73 3.92 2.60
CA ASP A 229 4.81 4.48 3.95
C ASP A 229 3.60 5.39 4.23
N GLY A 230 3.17 6.18 3.24
CA GLY A 230 1.96 6.99 3.29
C GLY A 230 0.69 6.16 3.50
N LEU A 231 0.54 5.02 2.83
CA LEU A 231 -0.59 4.10 3.03
C LEU A 231 -0.62 3.52 4.44
N ASN A 232 0.54 3.17 4.99
CA ASN A 232 0.64 2.67 6.37
C ASN A 232 0.25 3.77 7.38
N ALA A 233 0.77 4.99 7.19
CA ALA A 233 0.42 6.14 8.03
C ALA A 233 -1.07 6.50 7.96
N GLU A 234 -1.67 6.42 6.77
CA GLU A 234 -3.10 6.64 6.58
C GLU A 234 -3.94 5.61 7.37
N ARG A 235 -3.59 4.33 7.27
CA ARG A 235 -4.23 3.25 8.02
C ARG A 235 -4.14 3.50 9.53
N ASP A 236 -2.96 3.82 10.03
CA ASP A 236 -2.74 4.09 11.47
C ASP A 236 -3.58 5.26 11.96
N GLY A 237 -3.63 6.36 11.19
CA GLY A 237 -4.48 7.50 11.48
C GLY A 237 -5.97 7.13 11.54
N LEU A 238 -6.45 6.39 10.55
CA LEU A 238 -7.85 5.94 10.48
C LEU A 238 -8.20 4.93 11.57
N GLN A 239 -7.27 4.06 11.97
CA GLN A 239 -7.49 3.12 13.06
C GLN A 239 -7.69 3.86 14.39
N ALA A 240 -6.82 4.81 14.71
CA ALA A 240 -6.97 5.64 15.90
C ALA A 240 -8.29 6.45 15.87
N GLN A 241 -8.69 6.93 14.70
CA GLN A 241 -9.95 7.64 14.51
C GLN A 241 -11.16 6.71 14.69
N ALA A 242 -11.13 5.50 14.13
CA ALA A 242 -12.17 4.49 14.27
C ALA A 242 -12.35 4.09 15.74
N GLU A 243 -11.26 3.79 16.46
CA GLU A 243 -11.29 3.47 17.88
C GLU A 243 -11.92 4.59 18.72
N ALA A 244 -11.50 5.84 18.50
CA ALA A 244 -12.05 7.00 19.18
C ALA A 244 -13.55 7.20 18.89
N LYS A 245 -13.97 7.00 17.63
CA LYS A 245 -15.37 7.16 17.22
C LYS A 245 -16.26 6.05 17.71
N VAL A 246 -15.82 4.79 17.66
CA VAL A 246 -16.53 3.65 18.24
C VAL A 246 -16.72 3.86 19.75
N ALA A 247 -15.70 4.35 20.47
CA ALA A 247 -15.82 4.66 21.89
C ALA A 247 -16.82 5.80 22.17
N SER A 248 -16.79 6.89 21.38
CA SER A 248 -17.75 8.00 21.52
C SER A 248 -19.18 7.57 21.22
N ALA A 249 -19.38 6.80 20.14
CA ALA A 249 -20.67 6.26 19.74
C ALA A 249 -21.24 5.31 20.80
N SER A 250 -20.42 4.41 21.34
CA SER A 250 -20.81 3.52 22.45
C SER A 250 -21.22 4.31 23.69
N ALA A 251 -20.43 5.34 24.08
CA ALA A 251 -20.77 6.17 25.24
C ALA A 251 -22.07 6.97 25.04
N ALA A 252 -22.33 7.46 23.82
CA ALA A 252 -23.56 8.17 23.48
C ALA A 252 -24.77 7.23 23.55
N LEU A 253 -24.67 6.02 22.98
CA LEU A 253 -25.72 5.01 23.02
C LEU A 253 -26.01 4.55 24.46
N ASP A 254 -24.97 4.22 25.24
CA ASP A 254 -25.09 3.83 26.65
C ASP A 254 -25.77 4.91 27.49
N SER A 255 -25.46 6.19 27.23
CA SER A 255 -26.08 7.31 27.94
C SER A 255 -27.58 7.39 27.66
N VAL A 256 -28.01 7.07 26.45
CA VAL A 256 -29.42 7.12 26.05
C VAL A 256 -30.18 5.88 26.54
N GLU A 257 -29.55 4.72 26.51
CA GLU A 257 -30.13 3.48 27.04
C GLU A 257 -30.34 3.55 28.56
N LYS A 258 -29.43 4.18 29.31
CA LYS A 258 -29.61 4.47 30.76
C LYS A 258 -30.85 5.32 31.05
N GLU A 259 -31.27 6.16 30.10
CA GLU A 259 -32.47 6.99 30.22
C GLU A 259 -33.76 6.23 29.89
N ARG A 260 -33.68 4.95 29.50
CA ARG A 260 -34.80 4.05 29.17
C ARG A 260 -35.75 4.60 28.10
N LEU A 261 -35.20 5.24 27.07
CA LEU A 261 -36.02 5.83 26.01
C LEU A 261 -36.73 4.80 25.13
N ARG A 262 -36.18 3.58 25.00
CA ARG A 262 -36.84 2.46 24.29
C ARG A 262 -38.22 2.10 24.88
N ASP A 263 -38.45 2.42 26.15
CA ASP A 263 -39.72 2.14 26.84
C ASP A 263 -40.82 3.18 26.56
N VAL A 264 -40.51 4.24 25.82
CA VAL A 264 -41.46 5.32 25.49
C VAL A 264 -42.23 4.95 24.22
N GLY A 265 -43.53 4.66 24.38
CA GLY A 265 -44.41 4.28 23.27
C GLY A 265 -44.75 5.44 22.32
N GLU A 266 -45.11 5.12 21.08
CA GLU A 266 -45.45 6.09 20.02
C GLU A 266 -46.59 7.05 20.39
N SER A 267 -47.51 6.60 21.27
CA SER A 267 -48.60 7.43 21.82
C SER A 267 -48.10 8.70 22.51
N ALA A 268 -46.84 8.71 22.95
CA ALA A 268 -46.19 9.86 23.55
C ALA A 268 -46.15 11.08 22.62
N PHE A 269 -45.87 10.83 21.35
CA PHE A 269 -45.73 11.85 20.32
C PHE A 269 -47.10 12.32 19.80
N LEU A 270 -48.10 11.43 19.80
CA LEU A 270 -49.47 11.74 19.36
C LEU A 270 -50.20 12.70 20.32
N LEU A 271 -49.94 12.62 21.63
CA LEU A 271 -50.63 13.38 22.69
C LEU A 271 -50.18 14.86 22.80
N VAL A 272 -48.97 15.18 22.36
CA VAL A 272 -48.42 16.56 22.37
C VAL A 272 -49.03 17.43 21.26
N GLY A 273 -49.65 16.80 20.26
CA GLY A 273 -50.50 17.45 19.28
C GLY A 273 -49.81 17.73 17.95
N ALA A 274 -50.61 17.56 16.90
CA ALA A 274 -50.42 17.96 15.50
C ALA A 274 -50.18 19.48 15.29
N GLY A 275 -49.50 20.16 16.21
CA GLY A 275 -49.06 21.56 16.11
C GLY A 275 -47.67 21.72 15.48
N GLU A 276 -46.91 20.63 15.35
CA GLU A 276 -45.61 20.57 14.63
C GLU A 276 -45.64 19.56 13.47
N SER A 277 -46.82 19.05 13.08
CA SER A 277 -46.99 18.10 11.98
C SER A 277 -46.89 18.79 10.62
N LEU A 278 -45.66 19.18 10.26
CA LEU A 278 -45.21 19.33 8.87
C LEU A 278 -43.95 18.48 8.59
N ALA A 279 -43.66 17.49 9.44
CA ALA A 279 -42.90 16.32 9.05
C ALA A 279 -43.91 15.26 8.61
N SER A 280 -43.78 14.78 7.38
CA SER A 280 -44.60 13.75 6.74
C SER A 280 -44.92 12.57 7.65
N GLU A 281 -46.04 11.88 7.40
CA GLU A 281 -46.48 10.60 8.02
C GLU A 281 -45.40 9.49 8.12
N TYR A 282 -44.20 9.70 7.53
CA TYR A 282 -43.02 8.85 7.63
C TYR A 282 -42.05 9.16 8.79
N ALA A 283 -42.33 10.16 9.66
CA ALA A 283 -41.37 10.66 10.68
C ALA A 283 -41.78 10.49 12.15
N LEU A 284 -42.82 9.70 12.46
CA LEU A 284 -43.05 9.22 13.84
C LEU A 284 -42.09 8.07 14.14
N ALA A 285 -40.77 8.34 14.11
CA ALA A 285 -39.77 7.35 14.46
C ALA A 285 -39.85 7.08 15.98
N SER A 286 -40.15 5.83 16.35
CA SER A 286 -40.10 5.41 17.74
C SER A 286 -38.66 5.51 18.24
N PHE A 287 -38.47 5.83 19.53
CA PHE A 287 -37.12 5.78 20.11
C PHE A 287 -36.54 4.36 20.07
N GLU A 288 -37.39 3.34 19.96
CA GLU A 288 -37.00 1.94 19.82
C GLU A 288 -36.27 1.72 18.48
N ASP A 289 -36.89 2.08 17.35
CA ASP A 289 -36.31 1.89 16.01
C ASP A 289 -34.99 2.65 15.81
N ASP A 290 -34.91 3.89 16.30
CA ASP A 290 -33.70 4.70 16.17
C ASP A 290 -32.53 4.14 16.99
N LEU A 291 -32.82 3.55 18.16
CA LEU A 291 -31.80 2.96 19.03
C LEU A 291 -31.38 1.56 18.56
N ASP A 292 -32.30 0.78 17.97
CA ASP A 292 -31.96 -0.50 17.35
C ASP A 292 -31.11 -0.29 16.09
N ARG A 293 -31.45 0.69 15.25
CA ARG A 293 -30.62 1.09 14.12
C ARG A 293 -29.24 1.58 14.57
N ALA A 294 -29.17 2.39 15.63
CA ALA A 294 -27.89 2.84 16.18
C ALA A 294 -27.05 1.67 16.71
N ALA A 295 -27.67 0.68 17.38
CA ALA A 295 -26.97 -0.51 17.87
C ALA A 295 -26.42 -1.37 16.73
N ALA A 296 -27.19 -1.59 15.66
CA ALA A 296 -26.75 -2.32 14.47
C ALA A 296 -25.56 -1.63 13.79
N LEU A 297 -25.63 -0.31 13.57
CA LEU A 297 -24.54 0.47 12.98
C LEU A 297 -23.27 0.45 13.83
N LEU A 298 -23.39 0.39 15.16
CA LEU A 298 -22.26 0.26 16.07
C LEU A 298 -21.61 -1.13 15.98
N ALA A 299 -22.40 -2.18 15.81
CA ALA A 299 -21.90 -3.54 15.62
C ALA A 299 -21.14 -3.67 14.29
N ASP A 300 -21.71 -3.13 13.20
CA ASP A 300 -21.06 -3.04 11.89
C ASP A 300 -19.72 -2.28 11.98
N ALA A 301 -19.71 -1.12 12.65
CA ALA A 301 -18.51 -0.33 12.83
C ALA A 301 -17.39 -1.09 13.58
N LYS A 302 -17.75 -1.86 14.61
CA LYS A 302 -16.79 -2.71 15.34
C LYS A 302 -16.24 -3.84 14.47
N SER A 303 -17.12 -4.53 13.74
CA SER A 303 -16.73 -5.62 12.83
C SER A 303 -15.76 -5.12 11.75
N LEU A 304 -16.08 -3.99 11.10
CA LEU A 304 -15.22 -3.37 10.08
C LEU A 304 -13.87 -2.92 10.67
N SER A 305 -13.88 -2.38 11.90
CA SER A 305 -12.65 -2.02 12.61
C SER A 305 -11.78 -3.23 12.95
N GLU A 306 -12.38 -4.38 13.27
CA GLU A 306 -11.67 -5.64 13.57
C GLU A 306 -11.16 -6.36 12.32
N ALA A 307 -11.71 -6.06 11.14
CA ALA A 307 -11.23 -6.59 9.86
C ALA A 307 -9.87 -6.00 9.46
N SER A 308 -9.60 -4.72 9.77
CA SER A 308 -8.37 -4.03 9.34
C SER A 308 -7.07 -4.72 9.78
N PRO A 309 -6.87 -5.12 11.06
CA PRO A 309 -5.66 -5.84 11.48
C PRO A 309 -5.48 -7.20 10.80
N ARG A 310 -6.57 -7.83 10.34
CA ARG A 310 -6.51 -9.10 9.60
C ARG A 310 -6.06 -8.85 8.15
N LEU A 311 -6.60 -7.81 7.52
CA LEU A 311 -6.25 -7.40 6.16
C LEU A 311 -4.82 -6.85 6.07
N GLU A 312 -4.33 -6.17 7.11
CA GLU A 312 -2.93 -5.75 7.22
C GLU A 312 -1.96 -6.94 7.23
N LYS A 313 -2.29 -8.03 7.94
CA LYS A 313 -1.48 -9.25 7.93
C LYS A 313 -1.42 -9.90 6.54
N ALA A 314 -2.39 -9.60 5.69
CA ALA A 314 -2.45 -10.00 4.28
C ALA A 314 -1.96 -8.90 3.32
N LYS A 315 -1.16 -7.92 3.79
CA LYS A 315 -0.61 -6.84 2.94
C LYS A 315 0.29 -7.31 1.79
N THR A 316 0.74 -8.56 1.80
CA THR A 316 1.49 -9.16 0.69
C THR A 316 0.58 -9.71 -0.41
N GLN A 317 -0.75 -9.64 -0.21
CA GLN A 317 -1.78 -10.18 -1.10
C GLN A 317 -2.75 -9.10 -1.63
N GLY A 318 -2.47 -7.81 -1.46
CA GLY A 318 -3.26 -6.70 -2.01
C GLY A 318 -4.19 -6.00 -1.02
N TRP A 319 -4.18 -6.37 0.27
CA TRP A 319 -5.29 -6.03 1.17
C TRP A 319 -5.09 -4.81 2.08
N LEU A 320 -3.98 -4.08 1.98
CA LEU A 320 -3.75 -2.91 2.85
C LEU A 320 -4.78 -1.80 2.57
N THR A 321 -5.04 -1.48 1.29
CA THR A 321 -6.04 -0.47 0.90
C THR A 321 -7.47 -0.90 1.23
N ALA A 322 -7.78 -2.20 1.17
CA ALA A 322 -9.07 -2.73 1.62
C ALA A 322 -9.27 -2.54 3.13
N GLY A 323 -8.20 -2.69 3.94
CA GLY A 323 -8.21 -2.36 5.35
C GLY A 323 -8.48 -0.88 5.63
N ILE A 324 -7.87 0.02 4.86
CA ILE A 324 -8.11 1.47 4.92
C ILE A 324 -9.57 1.80 4.62
N ILE A 325 -10.16 1.20 3.58
CA ILE A 325 -11.57 1.41 3.22
C ILE A 325 -12.49 0.93 4.35
N ALA A 326 -12.23 -0.26 4.91
CA ALA A 326 -13.00 -0.80 6.03
C ALA A 326 -12.95 0.14 7.25
N LEU A 327 -11.80 0.74 7.56
CA LEU A 327 -11.68 1.74 8.64
C LEU A 327 -12.47 3.03 8.35
N ARG A 328 -12.44 3.54 7.11
CA ARG A 328 -13.24 4.70 6.71
C ARG A 328 -14.75 4.43 6.89
N GLU A 329 -15.21 3.25 6.47
CA GLU A 329 -16.59 2.82 6.66
C GLU A 329 -16.94 2.67 8.15
N ALA A 330 -16.04 2.09 8.96
CA ALA A 330 -16.21 1.99 10.41
C ALA A 330 -16.39 3.37 11.07
N VAL A 331 -15.58 4.37 10.69
CA VAL A 331 -15.70 5.76 11.16
C VAL A 331 -17.05 6.36 10.77
N ALA A 332 -17.50 6.17 9.54
CA ALA A 332 -18.78 6.69 9.06
C ALA A 332 -19.95 6.09 9.84
N LYS A 333 -19.97 4.76 10.02
CA LYS A 333 -21.00 4.03 10.76
C LYS A 333 -21.04 4.40 12.24
N ALA A 334 -19.87 4.54 12.88
CA ALA A 334 -19.77 5.01 14.26
C ALA A 334 -20.27 6.46 14.40
N THR A 335 -19.99 7.32 13.42
CA THR A 335 -20.47 8.72 13.43
C THR A 335 -21.99 8.79 13.25
N GLU A 336 -22.57 7.97 12.38
CA GLU A 336 -24.03 7.86 12.22
C GLU A 336 -24.71 7.40 13.51
N THR A 337 -24.13 6.38 14.17
CA THR A 337 -24.58 5.91 15.49
C THR A 337 -24.58 7.03 16.53
N GLU A 338 -23.47 7.75 16.66
CA GLU A 338 -23.33 8.86 17.61
C GLU A 338 -24.37 9.96 17.36
N SER A 339 -24.64 10.26 16.08
CA SER A 339 -25.65 11.24 15.67
C SER A 339 -27.07 10.81 16.07
N LEU A 340 -27.45 9.56 15.76
CA LEU A 340 -28.76 9.01 16.11
C LEU A 340 -29.00 9.01 17.63
N ALA A 341 -28.02 8.56 18.41
CA ALA A 341 -28.11 8.56 19.87
C ALA A 341 -28.29 9.98 20.45
N LYS A 342 -27.51 10.97 19.98
CA LYS A 342 -27.64 12.38 20.41
C LYS A 342 -28.97 12.99 19.98
N ALA A 343 -29.46 12.67 18.78
CA ALA A 343 -30.76 13.14 18.29
C ALA A 343 -31.91 12.56 19.12
N ALA A 344 -31.83 11.28 19.50
CA ALA A 344 -32.79 10.65 20.40
C ALA A 344 -32.82 11.32 21.78
N ASP A 345 -31.64 11.58 22.39
CA ASP A 345 -31.55 12.32 23.66
C ASP A 345 -32.20 13.71 23.56
N GLY A 346 -31.89 14.46 22.50
CA GLY A 346 -32.44 15.79 22.24
C GLY A 346 -33.95 15.80 22.09
N ARG A 347 -34.50 14.90 21.26
CA ARG A 347 -35.95 14.74 21.09
C ARG A 347 -36.64 14.36 22.40
N ALA A 348 -36.05 13.48 23.19
CA ALA A 348 -36.62 13.09 24.48
C ALA A 348 -36.64 14.23 25.50
N ARG A 349 -35.62 15.11 25.52
CA ARG A 349 -35.66 16.33 26.35
C ARG A 349 -36.80 17.25 25.96
N SER A 350 -36.97 17.47 24.66
CA SER A 350 -38.06 18.31 24.14
C SER A 350 -39.43 17.71 24.50
N LEU A 351 -39.61 16.42 24.24
CA LEU A 351 -40.84 15.69 24.54
C LEU A 351 -41.18 15.73 26.04
N GLU A 352 -40.20 15.51 26.92
CA GLU A 352 -40.37 15.60 28.38
C GLU A 352 -40.87 16.98 28.80
N ILE A 353 -40.25 18.05 28.32
CA ILE A 353 -40.63 19.43 28.66
C ILE A 353 -42.05 19.73 28.19
N THR A 354 -42.38 19.35 26.96
CA THR A 354 -43.69 19.65 26.38
C THR A 354 -44.81 18.86 27.06
N LEU A 355 -44.58 17.58 27.35
CA LEU A 355 -45.52 16.78 28.13
C LEU A 355 -45.72 17.33 29.53
N ARG A 356 -44.65 17.79 30.20
CA ARG A 356 -44.77 18.45 31.50
C ARG A 356 -45.64 19.72 31.43
N LEU A 357 -45.46 20.55 30.40
CA LEU A 357 -46.30 21.74 30.20
C LEU A 357 -47.75 21.33 29.92
N ARG A 358 -47.97 20.25 29.17
CA ARG A 358 -49.30 19.73 28.87
C ARG A 358 -50.01 19.18 30.11
N VAL A 359 -49.30 18.50 31.00
CA VAL A 359 -49.81 18.10 32.33
C VAL A 359 -50.33 19.32 33.10
N LEU A 360 -49.56 20.41 33.17
CA LEU A 360 -49.97 21.64 33.85
C LEU A 360 -51.20 22.31 33.21
N GLU A 361 -51.28 22.27 31.87
CA GLU A 361 -52.43 22.78 31.13
C GLU A 361 -53.69 21.96 31.41
N GLU A 362 -53.63 20.64 31.28
CA GLU A 362 -54.75 19.74 31.54
C GLU A 362 -55.17 19.80 33.01
N GLN A 363 -54.24 19.99 33.94
CA GLN A 363 -54.54 20.22 35.35
C GLN A 363 -55.37 21.49 35.55
N ARG A 364 -55.01 22.58 34.85
CA ARG A 364 -55.78 23.84 34.89
C ARG A 364 -57.17 23.65 34.28
N LEU A 365 -57.28 22.90 33.18
CA LEU A 365 -58.54 22.61 32.50
C LEU A 365 -59.47 21.72 33.35
N ALA A 366 -58.92 20.69 33.99
CA ALA A 366 -59.65 19.83 34.92
C ALA A 366 -60.16 20.62 36.14
N ALA A 367 -59.33 21.46 36.76
CA ALA A 367 -59.74 22.34 37.85
C ALA A 367 -60.86 23.31 37.43
N ALA A 368 -60.75 23.90 36.23
CA ALA A 368 -61.79 24.79 35.70
C ALA A 368 -63.11 24.06 35.41
N ALA A 369 -63.06 22.83 34.89
CA ALA A 369 -64.24 22.00 34.66
C ALA A 369 -64.95 21.63 35.98
N ILE A 370 -64.18 21.26 37.01
CA ILE A 370 -64.69 20.99 38.36
C ILE A 370 -65.41 22.21 38.94
N GLU A 371 -64.82 23.40 38.86
CA GLU A 371 -65.45 24.64 39.36
C GLU A 371 -66.72 25.00 38.59
N LYS A 372 -66.72 24.82 37.26
CA LYS A 372 -67.87 25.10 36.40
C LYS A 372 -69.08 24.25 36.76
N VAL A 373 -68.86 23.01 37.21
CA VAL A 373 -69.93 22.05 37.53
C VAL A 373 -70.24 22.01 39.04
N ARG A 374 -69.44 22.67 39.89
CA ARG A 374 -69.60 22.69 41.35
C ARG A 374 -70.98 23.16 41.82
N ALA A 375 -71.59 24.10 41.11
CA ALA A 375 -72.91 24.63 41.44
C ALA A 375 -74.08 23.74 40.94
N THR A 376 -73.86 22.94 39.88
CA THR A 376 -74.92 22.19 39.19
C THR A 376 -74.90 20.69 39.48
N ASN A 377 -73.74 20.11 39.82
CA ASN A 377 -73.58 18.72 40.27
C ASN A 377 -72.48 18.61 41.36
N PRO A 378 -72.81 18.94 42.62
CA PRO A 378 -71.83 19.07 43.70
C PRO A 378 -71.16 17.75 44.08
N TYR A 379 -71.80 16.61 43.84
CA TYR A 379 -71.23 15.28 44.13
C TYR A 379 -70.12 14.92 43.12
N ALA A 380 -70.38 15.08 41.81
CA ALA A 380 -69.38 14.88 40.77
C ALA A 380 -68.20 15.85 40.93
N ALA A 381 -68.48 17.11 41.26
CA ALA A 381 -67.44 18.11 41.54
C ALA A 381 -66.61 17.77 42.79
N SER A 382 -67.22 17.26 43.87
CA SER A 382 -66.49 16.84 45.07
C SER A 382 -65.65 15.59 44.84
N SER A 383 -66.15 14.61 44.08
CA SER A 383 -65.42 13.40 43.72
C SER A 383 -64.23 13.70 42.80
N ALA A 384 -64.44 14.49 41.75
CA ALA A 384 -63.38 14.93 40.85
C ALA A 384 -62.35 15.82 41.57
N SER A 385 -62.77 16.67 42.53
CA SER A 385 -61.84 17.43 43.39
C SER A 385 -60.95 16.52 44.26
N ALA A 386 -61.52 15.44 44.82
CA ALA A 386 -60.77 14.49 45.62
C ALA A 386 -59.77 13.67 44.77
N LEU A 387 -60.15 13.29 43.55
CA LEU A 387 -59.26 12.64 42.58
C LEU A 387 -58.12 13.57 42.14
N LEU A 388 -58.42 14.83 41.83
CA LEU A 388 -57.40 15.84 41.50
C LEU A 388 -56.42 16.06 42.67
N GLY A 389 -56.91 16.04 43.91
CA GLY A 389 -56.08 16.13 45.12
C GLY A 389 -55.18 14.92 45.35
N LYS A 390 -55.61 13.71 44.96
CA LYS A 390 -54.78 12.48 45.00
C LYS A 390 -53.67 12.49 43.94
N ASN A 391 -53.95 12.94 42.71
CA ASN A 391 -52.90 13.11 41.68
C ASN A 391 -51.85 14.16 42.06
N TYR A 392 -52.23 15.18 42.85
CA TYR A 392 -51.28 16.15 43.39
C TYR A 392 -50.18 15.51 44.27
N ALA A 393 -50.47 14.39 44.93
CA ALA A 393 -49.48 13.65 45.72
C ALA A 393 -48.55 12.80 44.85
N LEU A 394 -49.02 12.33 43.69
CA LEU A 394 -48.22 11.52 42.75
C LEU A 394 -47.19 12.36 41.98
N LEU A 395 -47.49 13.64 41.69
CA LEU A 395 -46.51 14.59 41.11
C LEU A 395 -45.26 14.84 41.98
N SER A 396 -45.25 14.36 43.23
CA SER A 396 -44.10 14.44 44.14
C SER A 396 -43.14 13.24 44.08
N SER A 397 -43.45 12.21 43.27
CA SER A 397 -42.59 11.03 43.13
C SER A 397 -41.33 11.32 42.30
N SER A 398 -40.16 10.91 42.81
CA SER A 398 -38.87 11.08 42.12
C SER A 398 -38.65 9.97 41.09
N PHE A 399 -38.95 10.21 39.82
CA PHE A 399 -38.57 9.33 38.71
C PHE A 399 -37.10 9.52 38.34
N LYS A 400 -36.37 8.42 38.17
CA LYS A 400 -34.90 8.47 37.99
C LYS A 400 -34.54 8.76 36.53
N THR A 401 -35.18 8.10 35.57
CA THR A 401 -34.84 8.24 34.14
C THR A 401 -35.83 9.10 33.37
N ARG A 402 -35.42 9.60 32.21
CA ARG A 402 -36.26 10.43 31.34
C ARG A 402 -37.41 9.65 30.71
N GLY A 403 -37.18 8.41 30.29
CA GLY A 403 -38.24 7.53 29.78
C GLY A 403 -39.34 7.29 30.81
N GLU A 404 -38.96 7.06 32.07
CA GLU A 404 -39.90 6.94 33.19
C GLU A 404 -40.73 8.21 33.40
N ARG A 405 -40.08 9.39 33.35
CA ARG A 405 -40.76 10.70 33.46
C ARG A 405 -41.72 10.95 32.31
N ILE A 406 -41.32 10.66 31.07
CA ILE A 406 -42.16 10.82 29.88
C ILE A 406 -43.41 9.93 30.00
N ASN A 407 -43.23 8.65 30.30
CA ASN A 407 -44.35 7.72 30.47
C ASN A 407 -45.26 8.13 31.64
N PHE A 408 -44.68 8.62 32.74
CA PHE A 408 -45.45 9.18 33.84
C PHE A 408 -46.31 10.37 33.39
N TYR A 409 -45.73 11.37 32.71
CA TYR A 409 -46.48 12.53 32.24
C TYR A 409 -47.61 12.16 31.28
N LEU A 410 -47.42 11.15 30.43
CA LEU A 410 -48.47 10.64 29.56
C LEU A 410 -49.62 10.02 30.35
N SER A 411 -49.29 9.19 31.36
CA SER A 411 -50.29 8.61 32.23
C SER A 411 -51.06 9.68 33.02
N GLU A 412 -50.38 10.74 33.46
CA GLU A 412 -51.00 11.86 34.17
C GLU A 412 -51.90 12.70 33.27
N ILE A 413 -51.50 12.97 32.01
CA ILE A 413 -52.36 13.67 31.04
C ILE A 413 -53.66 12.90 30.84
N ALA A 414 -53.58 11.57 30.65
CA ALA A 414 -54.77 10.73 30.50
C ALA A 414 -55.65 10.77 31.76
N GLN A 415 -55.07 10.62 32.95
CA GLN A 415 -55.81 10.69 34.21
C GLN A 415 -56.46 12.06 34.45
N LEU A 416 -55.80 13.17 34.10
CA LEU A 416 -56.35 14.52 34.22
C LEU A 416 -57.49 14.77 33.22
N GLN A 417 -57.39 14.20 32.01
CA GLN A 417 -58.47 14.19 31.04
C GLN A 417 -59.67 13.37 31.53
N ASP A 418 -59.43 12.23 32.19
CA ASP A 418 -60.47 11.41 32.81
C ASP A 418 -61.13 12.13 33.99
N ILE A 419 -60.36 12.84 34.84
CA ILE A 419 -60.90 13.66 35.93
C ILE A 419 -61.78 14.79 35.36
N ARG A 420 -61.33 15.43 34.29
CA ARG A 420 -62.09 16.46 33.58
C ARG A 420 -63.38 15.91 32.98
N ALA A 421 -63.31 14.73 32.34
CA ALA A 421 -64.49 14.05 31.80
C ALA A 421 -65.44 13.59 32.92
N ALA A 422 -64.92 13.14 34.06
CA ALA A 422 -65.69 12.74 35.24
C ALA A 422 -66.40 13.94 35.90
N ALA A 423 -65.81 15.14 35.84
CA ALA A 423 -66.50 16.37 36.21
C ALA A 423 -67.69 16.70 35.29
N GLU A 424 -67.70 16.16 34.06
CA GLU A 424 -68.69 16.44 33.01
C GLU A 424 -69.71 15.29 32.78
N LYS A 425 -69.57 14.10 33.41
CA LYS A 425 -70.37 12.88 33.13
C LYS A 425 -71.19 12.33 34.31
N PRO A 426 -72.26 11.53 34.06
CA PRO A 426 -73.04 10.82 35.08
C PRO A 426 -72.50 9.40 35.42
N SER A 427 -72.23 9.15 36.71
CA SER A 427 -71.95 7.89 37.45
C SER A 427 -70.91 6.86 36.92
N PHE A 428 -69.96 6.49 37.81
CA PHE A 428 -68.81 5.57 37.64
C PHE A 428 -69.13 4.14 37.12
N ALA A 429 -70.22 3.51 37.58
CA ALA A 429 -70.53 2.11 37.26
C ALA A 429 -70.84 1.87 35.76
N ARG A 430 -71.42 2.87 35.09
CA ARG A 430 -71.75 2.80 33.66
C ARG A 430 -70.52 2.83 32.76
N GLU A 431 -69.50 3.59 33.16
CA GLU A 431 -68.25 3.74 32.41
C GLU A 431 -67.38 2.47 32.52
N LYS A 432 -67.24 1.92 33.74
CA LYS A 432 -66.48 0.68 33.94
C LYS A 432 -67.07 -0.51 33.18
N LYS A 433 -68.41 -0.63 33.13
CA LYS A 433 -69.08 -1.65 32.31
C LYS A 433 -68.77 -1.49 30.82
N THR A 434 -68.73 -0.26 30.30
CA THR A 434 -68.44 0.03 28.89
C THR A 434 -66.98 -0.26 28.54
N GLU A 435 -66.05 0.11 29.42
CA GLU A 435 -64.61 -0.20 29.31
C GLU A 435 -64.36 -1.72 29.27
N LEU A 436 -65.00 -2.47 30.18
CA LEU A 436 -64.85 -3.92 30.24
C LEU A 436 -65.48 -4.64 29.05
N LEU A 437 -66.56 -4.10 28.46
CA LEU A 437 -67.10 -4.61 27.20
C LEU A 437 -66.12 -4.42 26.04
N ALA A 438 -65.51 -3.23 25.92
CA ALA A 438 -64.48 -2.97 24.91
C ALA A 438 -63.23 -3.85 25.11
N LYS A 439 -62.80 -4.04 26.36
CA LYS A 439 -61.68 -4.96 26.70
C LYS A 439 -62.05 -6.41 26.42
N ALA A 440 -63.29 -6.84 26.67
CA ALA A 440 -63.75 -8.17 26.31
C ALA A 440 -63.80 -8.39 24.79
N GLU A 441 -64.08 -7.35 24.00
CA GLU A 441 -63.95 -7.38 22.54
C GLU A 441 -62.50 -7.52 22.10
N SER A 442 -61.58 -6.73 22.68
CA SER A 442 -60.15 -6.80 22.34
C SER A 442 -59.53 -8.14 22.72
N VAL A 443 -59.86 -8.69 23.90
CA VAL A 443 -59.41 -10.04 24.32
C VAL A 443 -60.01 -11.11 23.40
N GLY A 444 -61.23 -10.93 22.91
CA GLY A 444 -61.80 -11.82 21.89
C GLY A 444 -61.01 -11.80 20.58
N ALA A 445 -60.64 -10.62 20.11
CA ALA A 445 -59.80 -10.46 18.92
C ALA A 445 -58.40 -11.06 19.12
N LEU A 446 -57.82 -10.95 20.32
CA LEU A 446 -56.56 -11.60 20.67
C LEU A 446 -56.69 -13.13 20.60
N LEU A 447 -57.71 -13.72 21.22
CA LEU A 447 -57.93 -15.17 21.16
C LEU A 447 -58.17 -15.66 19.72
N ASP A 448 -58.76 -14.84 18.86
CA ASP A 448 -58.90 -15.17 17.44
C ASP A 448 -57.57 -15.09 16.68
N LYS A 449 -56.65 -14.21 17.07
CA LYS A 449 -55.27 -14.16 16.53
C LYS A 449 -54.44 -15.35 17.00
N VAL A 450 -54.45 -15.65 18.30
CA VAL A 450 -53.76 -16.81 18.89
C VAL A 450 -54.25 -18.12 18.24
N ALA A 451 -55.55 -18.22 17.97
CA ALA A 451 -56.11 -19.37 17.25
C ALA A 451 -55.63 -19.50 15.80
N LYS A 452 -55.24 -18.41 15.13
CA LYS A 452 -54.66 -18.46 13.78
C LYS A 452 -53.26 -19.04 13.76
N ASP A 453 -52.52 -18.91 14.87
CA ASP A 453 -51.22 -19.55 15.07
C ASP A 453 -51.34 -21.05 15.43
N GLY A 454 -52.55 -21.63 15.36
CA GLY A 454 -52.78 -23.07 15.56
C GLY A 454 -52.95 -23.50 17.02
N ILE A 455 -52.94 -22.56 17.97
CA ILE A 455 -53.06 -22.82 19.41
C ILE A 455 -54.53 -23.02 19.83
N ASP A 456 -54.82 -24.05 20.64
CA ASP A 456 -56.16 -24.31 21.16
C ASP A 456 -56.56 -23.33 22.28
N VAL A 457 -57.41 -22.36 21.93
CA VAL A 457 -57.96 -21.35 22.83
C VAL A 457 -59.41 -21.63 23.27
N SER A 458 -59.95 -22.83 23.00
CA SER A 458 -61.37 -23.15 23.22
C SER A 458 -61.84 -22.91 24.66
N VAL A 459 -61.00 -23.26 25.64
CA VAL A 459 -61.27 -23.04 27.08
C VAL A 459 -61.30 -21.55 27.44
N LEU A 460 -60.37 -20.75 26.89
CA LEU A 460 -60.30 -19.31 27.12
C LEU A 460 -61.48 -18.58 26.45
N LYS A 461 -61.88 -19.00 25.25
CA LYS A 461 -63.08 -18.48 24.56
C LYS A 461 -64.37 -18.79 25.33
N ALA A 462 -64.49 -19.99 25.89
CA ALA A 462 -65.62 -20.35 26.75
C ALA A 462 -65.68 -19.47 28.02
N ARG A 463 -64.54 -19.21 28.66
CA ARG A 463 -64.46 -18.30 29.82
C ARG A 463 -64.78 -16.85 29.45
N LEU A 464 -64.29 -16.37 28.31
CA LEU A 464 -64.62 -15.02 27.80
C LEU A 464 -66.11 -14.87 27.51
N ALA A 465 -66.76 -15.90 26.96
CA ALA A 465 -68.20 -15.90 26.73
C ALA A 465 -69.02 -15.84 28.04
N GLN A 466 -68.60 -16.59 29.07
CA GLN A 466 -69.19 -16.51 30.41
C GLN A 466 -69.02 -15.11 31.02
N LEU A 467 -67.84 -14.51 30.87
CA LEU A 467 -67.53 -13.14 31.30
C LEU A 467 -68.37 -12.07 30.57
N ARG A 468 -68.52 -12.18 29.25
CA ARG A 468 -69.38 -11.28 28.46
C ARG A 468 -70.85 -11.36 28.91
N SER A 469 -71.33 -12.56 29.23
CA SER A 469 -72.67 -12.73 29.79
C SER A 469 -72.80 -12.10 31.18
N ALA A 470 -71.79 -12.25 32.04
CA ALA A 470 -71.77 -11.66 33.38
C ALA A 470 -71.72 -10.12 33.32
N LEU A 471 -70.90 -9.55 32.43
CA LEU A 471 -70.83 -8.12 32.14
C LEU A 471 -72.17 -7.58 31.60
N ALA A 472 -72.84 -8.31 30.72
CA ALA A 472 -74.15 -7.90 30.21
C ALA A 472 -75.20 -7.81 31.33
N SER A 473 -75.16 -8.73 32.29
CA SER A 473 -76.12 -8.84 33.41
C SER A 473 -75.90 -7.93 34.61
N SER A 474 -74.77 -7.22 34.71
CA SER A 474 -74.52 -6.30 35.83
C SER A 474 -75.27 -4.97 35.68
N ASP A 475 -75.82 -4.42 36.75
CA ASP A 475 -76.58 -3.16 36.73
C ASP A 475 -75.64 -1.94 36.80
N GLU A 476 -76.05 -0.81 36.21
CA GLU A 476 -75.27 0.45 36.20
C GLU A 476 -75.37 1.22 37.53
N THR A 477 -75.29 0.52 38.66
CA THR A 477 -75.41 1.09 40.02
C THR A 477 -74.12 0.89 40.83
N SER A 478 -73.93 1.69 41.88
CA SER A 478 -72.74 1.62 42.75
C SER A 478 -72.61 0.32 43.56
N ALA A 479 -73.63 -0.56 43.56
CA ALA A 479 -73.59 -1.84 44.27
C ALA A 479 -72.76 -2.91 43.54
N ASP A 480 -72.64 -2.81 42.21
CA ASP A 480 -71.94 -3.79 41.35
C ASP A 480 -70.48 -3.43 41.05
N GLU A 481 -69.97 -2.34 41.63
CA GLU A 481 -68.58 -1.90 41.45
C GLU A 481 -67.51 -2.97 41.81
N PRO A 482 -67.63 -3.73 42.92
CA PRO A 482 -66.69 -4.81 43.24
C PRO A 482 -66.75 -5.98 42.25
N LEU A 483 -67.94 -6.25 41.70
CA LEU A 483 -68.15 -7.29 40.69
C LEU A 483 -67.49 -6.90 39.37
N LEU A 484 -67.68 -5.66 38.91
CA LEU A 484 -67.05 -5.15 37.69
C LEU A 484 -65.51 -5.17 37.77
N LEU A 485 -64.93 -4.84 38.94
CA LEU A 485 -63.48 -4.95 39.15
C LEU A 485 -62.99 -6.41 39.08
N ALA A 486 -63.71 -7.36 39.69
CA ALA A 486 -63.37 -8.78 39.62
C ALA A 486 -63.47 -9.33 38.18
N LEU A 487 -64.48 -8.91 37.41
CA LEU A 487 -64.61 -9.30 36.00
C LEU A 487 -63.49 -8.69 35.13
N GLY A 488 -62.98 -7.51 35.50
CA GLY A 488 -61.77 -6.93 34.90
C GLY A 488 -60.51 -7.75 35.16
N ASP A 489 -60.32 -8.22 36.38
CA ASP A 489 -59.22 -9.13 36.72
C ASP A 489 -59.34 -10.47 35.98
N ASP A 490 -60.55 -11.00 35.80
CA ASP A 490 -60.74 -12.25 35.07
C ASP A 490 -60.53 -12.08 33.55
N LEU A 491 -60.87 -10.92 32.96
CA LEU A 491 -60.48 -10.58 31.58
C LEU A 491 -58.95 -10.52 31.42
N ARG A 492 -58.27 -9.90 32.39
CA ARG A 492 -56.80 -9.85 32.41
C ARG A 492 -56.18 -11.24 32.50
N LYS A 493 -56.72 -12.14 33.33
CA LYS A 493 -56.25 -13.54 33.41
C LYS A 493 -56.46 -14.31 32.11
N ILE A 494 -57.52 -14.01 31.34
CA ILE A 494 -57.71 -14.61 30.01
C ILE A 494 -56.66 -14.11 29.03
N GLU A 495 -56.37 -12.81 29.05
CA GLU A 495 -55.32 -12.19 28.23
C GLU A 495 -53.93 -12.72 28.57
N GLU A 496 -53.55 -12.73 29.86
CA GLU A 496 -52.29 -13.31 30.36
C GLU A 496 -52.20 -14.82 30.01
N GLY A 497 -53.31 -15.55 30.10
CA GLY A 497 -53.38 -16.96 29.71
C GLY A 497 -53.20 -17.20 28.21
N ALA A 498 -53.62 -16.26 27.36
CA ALA A 498 -53.43 -16.36 25.91
C ALA A 498 -51.95 -16.20 25.53
N TYR A 499 -51.28 -15.17 26.09
CA TYR A 499 -49.85 -14.96 25.87
C TYR A 499 -48.98 -16.07 26.46
N ALA A 500 -49.40 -16.67 27.59
CA ALA A 500 -48.68 -17.79 28.17
C ALA A 500 -48.66 -19.01 27.23
N LEU A 501 -49.78 -19.30 26.56
CA LEU A 501 -49.86 -20.39 25.59
C LEU A 501 -48.98 -20.13 24.36
N GLU A 502 -48.94 -18.88 23.85
CA GLU A 502 -48.03 -18.52 22.75
C GLU A 502 -46.56 -18.59 23.16
N LYS A 503 -46.22 -18.17 24.38
CA LYS A 503 -44.83 -18.24 24.87
C LYS A 503 -44.38 -19.69 25.07
N GLU A 504 -45.28 -20.59 25.45
CA GLU A 504 -45.00 -22.01 25.56
C GLU A 504 -44.74 -22.65 24.18
N GLU A 505 -45.51 -22.31 23.15
CA GLU A 505 -45.40 -22.89 21.82
C GLU A 505 -44.27 -22.27 20.95
N PHE A 506 -44.05 -20.95 21.04
CA PHE A 506 -43.15 -20.20 20.15
C PHE A 506 -41.95 -19.57 20.87
N GLY A 507 -41.73 -19.86 22.16
CA GLY A 507 -40.65 -19.26 22.93
C GLY A 507 -39.23 -19.54 22.40
N SER A 508 -39.03 -20.62 21.64
CA SER A 508 -37.75 -20.98 21.01
C SER A 508 -37.54 -20.43 19.60
N LEU A 509 -38.53 -19.73 19.04
CA LEU A 509 -38.45 -19.22 17.67
C LEU A 509 -37.31 -18.20 17.49
N GLY A 510 -36.91 -17.51 18.57
CA GLY A 510 -35.75 -16.63 18.58
C GLY A 510 -34.44 -17.35 18.24
N ASP A 511 -34.22 -18.53 18.82
CA ASP A 511 -33.01 -19.33 18.58
C ASP A 511 -32.94 -19.82 17.12
N GLU A 512 -34.07 -20.20 16.54
CA GLU A 512 -34.17 -20.64 15.14
C GLU A 512 -33.93 -19.49 14.17
N TYR A 513 -34.48 -18.31 14.48
CA TYR A 513 -34.22 -17.09 13.73
C TYR A 513 -32.74 -16.70 13.74
N GLU A 514 -32.10 -16.69 14.91
CA GLU A 514 -30.68 -16.34 15.03
C GLU A 514 -29.78 -17.27 14.22
N ARG A 515 -30.07 -18.57 14.21
CA ARG A 515 -29.36 -19.54 13.36
C ARG A 515 -29.51 -19.23 11.88
N ALA A 516 -30.74 -18.95 11.42
CA ALA A 516 -30.97 -18.59 10.02
C ALA A 516 -30.31 -17.26 9.64
N ALA A 517 -30.23 -16.31 10.59
CA ALA A 517 -29.63 -14.99 10.38
C ALA A 517 -28.11 -15.04 10.23
N GLN A 518 -27.43 -15.94 10.96
CA GLN A 518 -25.97 -16.11 10.86
C GLN A 518 -25.52 -16.53 9.46
N ASP A 519 -26.33 -17.33 8.76
CA ASP A 519 -26.02 -17.86 7.43
C ASP A 519 -26.87 -17.19 6.32
N ALA A 520 -27.42 -16.01 6.59
CA ALA A 520 -28.38 -15.34 5.70
C ALA A 520 -27.83 -15.09 4.30
N GLU A 521 -26.51 -14.89 4.15
CA GLU A 521 -25.87 -14.63 2.85
C GLU A 521 -26.03 -15.76 1.82
N PHE A 522 -26.27 -16.99 2.28
CA PHE A 522 -26.47 -18.15 1.42
C PHE A 522 -27.93 -18.37 1.02
N LEU A 523 -28.85 -17.63 1.64
CA LEU A 523 -30.26 -17.60 1.25
C LEU A 523 -30.47 -16.75 -0.01
N SER A 524 -31.58 -16.95 -0.71
CA SER A 524 -31.94 -16.07 -1.82
C SER A 524 -32.29 -14.66 -1.31
N ARG A 525 -32.10 -13.62 -2.12
CA ARG A 525 -32.48 -12.24 -1.76
C ARG A 525 -33.93 -12.10 -1.27
N SER A 526 -34.85 -12.90 -1.80
CA SER A 526 -36.25 -12.90 -1.36
C SER A 526 -36.46 -13.58 -0.01
N GLU A 527 -35.61 -14.52 0.37
CA GLU A 527 -35.64 -15.19 1.69
C GLU A 527 -34.94 -14.29 2.72
N GLN A 528 -33.80 -13.68 2.37
CA GLN A 528 -33.12 -12.67 3.19
C GLN A 528 -34.06 -11.53 3.58
N ALA A 529 -34.75 -10.92 2.60
CA ALA A 529 -35.68 -9.84 2.88
C ALA A 529 -36.85 -10.25 3.79
N ARG A 530 -37.28 -11.52 3.75
CA ARG A 530 -38.31 -12.04 4.66
C ARG A 530 -37.74 -12.29 6.06
N LEU A 531 -36.52 -12.82 6.15
CA LEU A 531 -35.82 -13.00 7.41
C LEU A 531 -35.62 -11.65 8.10
N ASP A 532 -35.19 -10.62 7.37
CA ASP A 532 -35.10 -9.24 7.87
C ASP A 532 -36.46 -8.72 8.36
N GLU A 533 -37.55 -9.04 7.65
CA GLU A 533 -38.90 -8.67 8.07
C GLU A 533 -39.30 -9.39 9.39
N TYR A 534 -38.84 -10.63 9.60
CA TYR A 534 -39.11 -11.39 10.82
C TYR A 534 -38.29 -10.93 12.03
N ALA A 535 -37.24 -10.11 11.85
CA ALA A 535 -36.50 -9.50 12.96
C ALA A 535 -37.42 -8.77 13.95
N ARG A 536 -38.48 -8.12 13.44
CA ARG A 536 -39.47 -7.37 14.24
C ARG A 536 -40.30 -8.24 15.20
N LEU A 537 -40.24 -9.57 15.06
CA LEU A 537 -40.96 -10.50 15.91
C LEU A 537 -40.27 -10.73 17.26
N PHE A 538 -39.01 -10.31 17.39
CA PHE A 538 -38.16 -10.54 18.55
C PHE A 538 -37.85 -9.22 19.26
N ARG A 539 -37.86 -9.25 20.59
CA ARG A 539 -37.53 -8.09 21.44
C ARG A 539 -36.56 -8.52 22.53
N GLY A 540 -35.35 -7.95 22.51
CA GLY A 540 -34.29 -8.32 23.45
C GLY A 540 -33.84 -9.79 23.32
N GLY A 541 -33.92 -10.35 22.11
CA GLY A 541 -33.58 -11.76 21.83
C GLY A 541 -34.69 -12.77 22.14
N GLU A 542 -35.78 -12.36 22.80
CA GLU A 542 -36.94 -13.23 23.05
C GLU A 542 -38.09 -12.93 22.06
N THR A 543 -38.89 -13.94 21.72
CA THR A 543 -40.10 -13.78 20.90
C THR A 543 -41.15 -12.91 21.62
N ASP A 544 -41.56 -11.78 21.02
CA ASP A 544 -42.58 -10.90 21.58
C ASP A 544 -43.98 -11.39 21.17
N VAL A 545 -44.50 -12.33 21.96
CA VAL A 545 -45.83 -12.93 21.76
C VAL A 545 -46.97 -11.90 21.87
N ALA A 546 -46.80 -10.85 22.68
CA ALA A 546 -47.86 -9.91 22.94
C ALA A 546 -48.19 -9.03 21.72
N ARG A 547 -47.16 -8.65 20.94
CA ARG A 547 -47.31 -7.83 19.74
C ARG A 547 -47.64 -8.65 18.49
N ASN A 548 -47.19 -9.90 18.44
CA ASN A 548 -47.11 -10.66 17.18
C ASN A 548 -48.07 -11.85 17.07
N ALA A 549 -48.99 -12.01 18.03
CA ALA A 549 -50.06 -13.00 17.96
C ALA A 549 -50.78 -13.01 16.60
N GLY A 550 -50.87 -14.20 16.00
CA GLY A 550 -51.48 -14.47 14.69
C GLY A 550 -50.51 -14.42 13.48
N ALA A 551 -49.21 -14.22 13.71
CA ALA A 551 -48.18 -14.26 12.68
C ALA A 551 -47.00 -15.20 13.00
N LEU A 552 -46.93 -15.76 14.22
CA LEU A 552 -45.78 -16.51 14.70
C LEU A 552 -45.64 -17.87 14.02
N ALA A 553 -46.77 -18.56 13.75
CA ALA A 553 -46.75 -19.86 13.08
C ALA A 553 -46.21 -19.77 11.65
N ALA A 554 -46.60 -18.75 10.89
CA ALA A 554 -46.13 -18.54 9.53
C ALA A 554 -44.63 -18.20 9.48
N ALA A 555 -44.15 -17.40 10.44
CA ALA A 555 -42.73 -17.07 10.54
C ALA A 555 -41.89 -18.31 10.89
N ARG A 556 -42.37 -19.15 11.80
CA ARG A 556 -41.74 -20.44 12.13
C ARG A 556 -41.63 -21.36 10.92
N ASP A 557 -42.74 -21.59 10.21
CA ASP A 557 -42.74 -22.44 9.00
C ASP A 557 -41.74 -21.95 7.95
N ASP A 558 -41.66 -20.64 7.73
CA ASP A 558 -40.72 -20.04 6.77
C ASP A 558 -39.25 -20.15 7.24
N ILE A 559 -38.97 -19.89 8.53
CA ILE A 559 -37.62 -20.00 9.10
C ILE A 559 -37.14 -21.45 9.11
N GLU A 560 -37.98 -22.39 9.52
CA GLU A 560 -37.68 -23.83 9.46
C GLU A 560 -37.42 -24.28 8.00
N ALA A 561 -38.16 -23.75 7.03
CA ALA A 561 -37.92 -24.03 5.61
C ALA A 561 -36.59 -23.44 5.10
N MET A 562 -36.21 -22.24 5.56
CA MET A 562 -34.91 -21.62 5.25
C MET A 562 -33.75 -22.43 5.84
N LEU A 563 -33.84 -22.81 7.11
CA LEU A 563 -32.85 -23.65 7.79
C LEU A 563 -32.72 -25.01 7.08
N SER A 564 -33.84 -25.66 6.77
CA SER A 564 -33.82 -26.95 6.04
C SER A 564 -33.18 -26.83 4.66
N LYS A 565 -33.32 -25.68 3.99
CA LYS A 565 -32.68 -25.44 2.70
C LYS A 565 -31.18 -25.21 2.85
N LEU A 566 -30.77 -24.44 3.86
CA LEU A 566 -29.36 -24.24 4.21
C LEU A 566 -28.69 -25.58 4.52
N ASP A 567 -29.35 -26.47 5.27
CA ASP A 567 -28.85 -27.82 5.54
C ASP A 567 -28.68 -28.65 4.25
N VAL A 568 -29.60 -28.52 3.30
CA VAL A 568 -29.53 -29.22 2.00
C VAL A 568 -28.42 -28.66 1.10
N ASP A 569 -28.21 -27.34 1.12
CA ASP A 569 -27.22 -26.66 0.30
C ASP A 569 -25.82 -26.62 0.95
N ALA A 570 -25.72 -26.88 2.26
CA ALA A 570 -24.49 -26.93 3.04
C ALA A 570 -23.31 -27.62 2.35
N PRO A 571 -23.43 -28.84 1.76
CA PRO A 571 -22.29 -29.47 1.10
C PRO A 571 -21.77 -28.66 -0.10
N ASN A 572 -22.65 -28.01 -0.87
CA ASN A 572 -22.23 -27.21 -2.02
C ASN A 572 -21.61 -25.88 -1.59
N VAL A 573 -22.15 -25.26 -0.53
CA VAL A 573 -21.65 -24.02 0.05
C VAL A 573 -20.29 -24.25 0.69
N LEU A 574 -20.17 -25.24 1.59
CA LEU A 574 -18.94 -25.62 2.26
C LEU A 574 -17.87 -26.06 1.26
N LYS A 575 -18.24 -26.80 0.21
CA LYS A 575 -17.30 -27.18 -0.85
C LYS A 575 -16.65 -25.96 -1.49
N LYS A 576 -17.46 -25.01 -1.97
CA LYS A 576 -16.95 -23.80 -2.62
C LYS A 576 -16.12 -22.95 -1.67
N HIS A 577 -16.59 -22.79 -0.43
CA HIS A 577 -15.89 -22.04 0.61
C HIS A 577 -14.51 -22.62 0.91
N LEU A 578 -14.44 -23.93 1.16
CA LEU A 578 -13.18 -24.62 1.47
C LEU A 578 -12.23 -24.64 0.27
N GLU A 579 -12.72 -24.87 -0.96
CA GLU A 579 -11.89 -24.82 -2.17
C GLU A 579 -11.32 -23.43 -2.43
N ALA A 580 -12.11 -22.37 -2.22
CA ALA A 580 -11.66 -20.99 -2.38
C ALA A 580 -10.69 -20.54 -1.27
N GLY A 581 -10.90 -21.02 -0.04
CA GLY A 581 -10.05 -20.74 1.13
C GLY A 581 -8.92 -21.75 1.34
N ALA A 582 -8.57 -22.56 0.32
CA ALA A 582 -7.53 -23.57 0.43
C ALA A 582 -6.14 -22.92 0.33
N GLU A 583 -5.34 -23.04 1.39
CA GLU A 583 -3.96 -22.57 1.42
C GLU A 583 -3.01 -23.74 1.11
N ALA A 584 -2.00 -23.51 0.28
CA ALA A 584 -1.00 -24.51 -0.04
C ALA A 584 0.41 -23.94 0.15
N GLU A 585 1.13 -24.49 1.13
CA GLU A 585 2.54 -24.19 1.37
C GLU A 585 3.38 -25.33 0.81
N THR A 586 4.36 -25.02 -0.03
CA THR A 586 5.25 -26.02 -0.62
C THR A 586 6.67 -25.83 -0.09
N GLU A 587 7.22 -26.88 0.49
CA GLU A 587 8.59 -26.94 0.99
C GLU A 587 9.41 -27.97 0.20
N TYR A 588 10.69 -27.67 0.06
CA TYR A 588 11.69 -28.54 -0.54
C TYR A 588 12.59 -29.07 0.57
N GLU A 589 12.81 -30.39 0.62
CA GLU A 589 13.70 -30.98 1.62
C GLU A 589 15.17 -30.58 1.42
N ASP A 590 15.57 -30.23 0.18
CA ASP A 590 16.93 -29.84 -0.22
C ASP A 590 16.92 -28.90 -1.44
N VAL A 591 18.07 -28.28 -1.75
CA VAL A 591 18.27 -27.49 -2.99
C VAL A 591 18.02 -28.39 -4.22
N VAL A 592 17.15 -27.94 -5.11
CA VAL A 592 16.70 -28.71 -6.28
C VAL A 592 17.84 -28.82 -7.28
N ARG A 593 18.13 -30.04 -7.77
CA ARG A 593 19.11 -30.24 -8.85
C ARG A 593 18.45 -30.20 -10.22
N LEU A 594 19.13 -29.60 -11.19
CA LEU A 594 18.71 -29.62 -12.59
C LEU A 594 18.51 -31.04 -13.10
N ASP A 595 17.41 -31.26 -13.82
CA ASP A 595 17.00 -32.54 -14.43
C ASP A 595 16.81 -33.70 -13.44
N ALA A 596 16.87 -33.43 -12.14
CA ALA A 596 16.68 -34.43 -11.11
C ALA A 596 15.28 -34.31 -10.48
N PRO A 597 14.63 -35.44 -10.17
CA PRO A 597 13.43 -35.41 -9.37
C PRO A 597 13.76 -34.91 -7.96
N ALA A 598 13.06 -33.88 -7.50
CA ALA A 598 13.10 -33.40 -6.13
C ALA A 598 11.88 -33.94 -5.37
N VAL A 599 12.06 -34.13 -4.07
CA VAL A 599 10.97 -34.45 -3.15
C VAL A 599 10.32 -33.15 -2.73
N VAL A 600 9.09 -32.96 -3.18
CA VAL A 600 8.29 -31.77 -2.91
C VAL A 600 7.26 -32.12 -1.85
N THR A 601 7.29 -31.42 -0.71
CA THR A 601 6.31 -31.59 0.36
C THR A 601 5.35 -30.42 0.32
N THR A 602 4.08 -30.66 -0.02
CA THR A 602 3.04 -29.62 -0.04
C THR A 602 2.09 -29.85 1.13
N ARG A 603 1.97 -28.85 2.00
CA ARG A 603 0.96 -28.76 3.04
C ARG A 603 -0.23 -27.97 2.51
N ILE A 604 -1.37 -28.63 2.40
CA ILE A 604 -2.66 -28.04 2.03
C ILE A 604 -3.49 -27.90 3.31
N THR A 605 -3.98 -26.69 3.57
CA THR A 605 -4.82 -26.39 4.73
C THR A 605 -6.17 -25.87 4.22
N PHE A 606 -7.26 -26.49 4.70
CA PHE A 606 -8.62 -26.02 4.50
C PHE A 606 -9.18 -25.60 5.86
N ARG A 607 -9.88 -24.47 5.92
CA ARG A 607 -10.51 -24.00 7.14
C ARG A 607 -11.98 -23.69 6.92
N ASN A 608 -12.85 -24.36 7.68
CA ASN A 608 -14.25 -23.95 7.72
C ASN A 608 -14.35 -22.69 8.58
N LEU A 609 -14.86 -21.61 8.00
CA LEU A 609 -15.11 -20.35 8.72
C LEU A 609 -16.62 -20.06 8.81
N LEU A 610 -17.44 -20.96 8.27
CA LEU A 610 -18.89 -20.85 8.27
C LEU A 610 -19.45 -21.57 9.49
N SER A 611 -20.63 -21.13 9.95
CA SER A 611 -21.33 -21.79 11.06
C SER A 611 -21.88 -23.18 10.66
N LEU A 612 -22.04 -23.41 9.35
CA LEU A 612 -22.47 -24.65 8.73
C LEU A 612 -21.55 -25.84 9.02
N GLU A 613 -22.16 -26.97 9.32
CA GLU A 613 -21.51 -28.29 9.44
C GLU A 613 -22.05 -29.27 8.39
N TYR A 614 -21.25 -30.29 8.07
CA TYR A 614 -21.67 -31.35 7.16
C TYR A 614 -21.12 -32.70 7.63
N ASP A 615 -22.00 -33.51 8.18
CA ASP A 615 -21.68 -34.80 8.81
C ASP A 615 -21.54 -35.97 7.81
N SER A 616 -21.02 -35.68 6.62
CA SER A 616 -20.85 -36.65 5.55
C SER A 616 -19.64 -36.34 4.69
N LEU A 617 -19.28 -37.31 3.85
CA LEU A 617 -18.07 -37.24 3.03
C LEU A 617 -18.17 -36.08 2.02
N LEU A 618 -17.28 -35.09 2.14
CA LEU A 618 -17.17 -33.97 1.23
C LEU A 618 -15.90 -34.10 0.38
N ALA A 619 -16.05 -34.03 -0.95
CA ALA A 619 -14.95 -34.10 -1.89
C ALA A 619 -14.58 -32.70 -2.41
N LEU A 620 -13.35 -32.30 -2.13
CA LEU A 620 -12.76 -31.02 -2.51
C LEU A 620 -11.72 -31.20 -3.62
N GLU A 621 -11.73 -30.29 -4.59
CA GLU A 621 -10.65 -30.14 -5.55
C GLU A 621 -9.46 -29.43 -4.87
N PRO A 622 -8.27 -30.06 -4.84
CA PRO A 622 -7.08 -29.45 -4.26
C PRO A 622 -6.54 -28.32 -5.16
N PRO A 623 -5.86 -27.31 -4.58
CA PRO A 623 -5.21 -26.24 -5.34
C PRO A 623 -4.00 -26.71 -6.18
N VAL A 624 -3.49 -27.92 -5.91
CA VAL A 624 -2.41 -28.57 -6.65
C VAL A 624 -2.84 -29.99 -7.06
N SER A 625 -2.35 -30.48 -8.20
CA SER A 625 -2.63 -31.85 -8.62
C SER A 625 -2.12 -32.85 -7.57
N LEU A 626 -3.03 -33.72 -7.09
CA LEU A 626 -2.70 -34.80 -6.16
C LEU A 626 -2.45 -36.14 -6.86
N GLU A 627 -2.42 -36.18 -8.20
CA GLU A 627 -2.09 -37.39 -8.95
C GLU A 627 -0.65 -37.84 -8.67
N GLY A 628 -0.47 -39.08 -8.24
CA GLY A 628 0.86 -39.64 -7.96
C GLY A 628 1.53 -39.14 -6.67
N THR A 629 0.79 -38.48 -5.79
CA THR A 629 1.28 -37.96 -4.50
C THR A 629 1.15 -39.00 -3.38
N GLU A 630 2.12 -39.03 -2.46
CA GLU A 630 2.09 -39.81 -1.22
C GLU A 630 1.57 -38.92 -0.08
N VAL A 631 0.58 -39.38 0.69
CA VAL A 631 0.10 -38.62 1.86
C VAL A 631 1.07 -38.84 3.02
N VAL A 632 1.77 -37.78 3.43
CA VAL A 632 2.73 -37.79 4.56
C VAL A 632 2.00 -37.70 5.89
N SER A 633 1.08 -36.76 5.98
CA SER A 633 0.24 -36.56 7.16
C SER A 633 -1.12 -36.04 6.75
N ALA A 634 -2.14 -36.42 7.50
CA ALA A 634 -3.49 -35.92 7.32
C ALA A 634 -4.11 -35.74 8.70
N SER A 635 -4.76 -34.61 8.90
CA SER A 635 -5.60 -34.39 10.08
C SER A 635 -6.75 -35.42 10.14
N GLY A 636 -7.30 -35.61 11.33
CA GLY A 636 -8.35 -36.62 11.55
C GLY A 636 -9.53 -36.43 10.60
N GLY A 637 -9.93 -37.51 9.91
CA GLY A 637 -11.04 -37.46 8.96
C GLY A 637 -10.68 -36.92 7.56
N VAL A 638 -9.42 -36.59 7.28
CA VAL A 638 -8.95 -36.18 5.94
C VAL A 638 -8.32 -37.36 5.21
N SER A 639 -8.65 -37.54 3.94
CA SER A 639 -8.02 -38.54 3.07
C SER A 639 -7.94 -38.05 1.63
N VAL A 640 -7.18 -38.74 0.77
CA VAL A 640 -7.08 -38.43 -0.66
C VAL A 640 -7.63 -39.61 -1.45
N GLN A 641 -8.58 -39.36 -2.37
CA GLN A 641 -9.13 -40.38 -3.27
C GLN A 641 -9.29 -39.81 -4.68
N ALA A 642 -8.82 -40.53 -5.70
CA ALA A 642 -8.93 -40.14 -7.11
C ALA A 642 -8.48 -38.69 -7.40
N GLY A 643 -7.39 -38.24 -6.75
CA GLY A 643 -6.85 -36.89 -6.91
C GLY A 643 -7.60 -35.78 -6.14
N LYS A 644 -8.61 -36.12 -5.34
CA LYS A 644 -9.40 -35.18 -4.53
C LYS A 644 -9.14 -35.34 -3.04
N VAL A 645 -9.32 -34.26 -2.29
CA VAL A 645 -9.29 -34.30 -0.83
C VAL A 645 -10.69 -34.64 -0.33
N MET A 646 -10.80 -35.70 0.47
CA MET A 646 -12.04 -36.18 1.04
C MET A 646 -12.04 -35.87 2.54
N LEU A 647 -12.97 -35.02 2.97
CA LEU A 647 -13.24 -34.74 4.38
C LEU A 647 -14.39 -35.62 4.84
N GLN A 648 -14.19 -36.46 5.86
CA GLN A 648 -15.23 -37.37 6.37
C GLN A 648 -16.44 -36.64 6.95
N ARG A 649 -16.18 -35.50 7.58
CA ARG A 649 -17.16 -34.53 8.07
C ARG A 649 -16.52 -33.15 8.10
N VAL A 650 -17.34 -32.11 8.04
CA VAL A 650 -16.91 -30.73 8.18
C VAL A 650 -17.57 -30.13 9.42
N GLU A 651 -16.79 -29.89 10.46
CA GLU A 651 -17.19 -29.19 11.68
C GLU A 651 -17.05 -27.67 11.49
N THR A 652 -17.87 -26.92 12.22
CA THR A 652 -17.75 -25.46 12.41
C THR A 652 -16.36 -25.11 12.95
N ASP A 653 -15.73 -24.08 12.38
CA ASP A 653 -14.35 -23.66 12.71
C ASP A 653 -13.26 -24.74 12.52
N GLY A 654 -13.60 -25.86 11.86
CA GLY A 654 -12.70 -26.98 11.67
C GLY A 654 -11.51 -26.65 10.76
N VAL A 655 -10.33 -27.14 11.13
CA VAL A 655 -9.09 -26.98 10.35
C VAL A 655 -8.62 -28.34 9.86
N TYR A 656 -8.58 -28.50 8.54
CA TYR A 656 -8.23 -29.74 7.86
C TYR A 656 -6.89 -29.55 7.17
N VAL A 657 -5.86 -30.19 7.70
CA VAL A 657 -4.51 -30.18 7.13
C VAL A 657 -4.25 -31.50 6.43
N LEU A 658 -3.69 -31.42 5.23
CA LEU A 658 -3.18 -32.52 4.44
C LEU A 658 -1.76 -32.18 3.98
N THR A 659 -0.78 -32.96 4.39
CA THR A 659 0.58 -32.86 3.86
C THR A 659 0.80 -34.02 2.90
N VAL A 660 1.07 -33.68 1.65
CA VAL A 660 1.45 -34.64 0.60
C VAL A 660 2.89 -34.45 0.20
N ARG A 661 3.51 -35.53 -0.25
CA ARG A 661 4.85 -35.56 -0.80
C ARG A 661 4.79 -36.13 -2.19
N MET A 662 5.48 -35.49 -3.12
CA MET A 662 5.57 -35.98 -4.49
C MET A 662 6.99 -35.87 -5.01
N SER A 663 7.31 -36.72 -5.98
CA SER A 663 8.58 -36.66 -6.68
C SER A 663 8.35 -36.05 -8.05
N GLU A 664 8.86 -34.84 -8.27
CA GLU A 664 8.75 -34.16 -9.56
C GLU A 664 10.07 -33.53 -9.99
N VAL A 665 10.29 -33.43 -11.31
CA VAL A 665 11.44 -32.71 -11.86
C VAL A 665 11.09 -31.24 -11.91
N VAL A 666 11.45 -30.51 -10.85
CA VAL A 666 11.10 -29.10 -10.66
C VAL A 666 11.81 -28.20 -11.66
N ALA A 667 13.06 -28.48 -12.00
CA ALA A 667 13.85 -27.70 -12.96
C ALA A 667 14.40 -28.58 -14.08
N ARG A 668 14.04 -28.28 -15.33
CA ARG A 668 14.49 -29.02 -16.52
C ARG A 668 15.42 -28.18 -17.37
N LYS A 669 16.64 -28.66 -17.58
CA LYS A 669 17.59 -28.04 -18.50
C LYS A 669 17.04 -28.09 -19.92
N LYS A 670 17.08 -26.94 -20.59
CA LYS A 670 16.69 -26.78 -22.00
C LYS A 670 17.90 -26.78 -22.90
N THR A 671 18.79 -25.84 -22.64
CA THR A 671 19.96 -25.62 -23.47
C THR A 671 21.15 -25.32 -22.60
N GLU A 672 22.30 -25.84 -23.03
CA GLU A 672 23.57 -25.55 -22.42
C GLU A 672 24.49 -25.07 -23.53
N ALA A 673 25.15 -23.94 -23.31
CA ALA A 673 26.09 -23.36 -24.25
C ALA A 673 27.37 -23.00 -23.50
N SER A 674 28.51 -23.27 -24.13
CA SER A 674 29.79 -22.73 -23.69
C SER A 674 30.39 -21.91 -24.81
N GLU A 675 30.78 -20.69 -24.48
CA GLU A 675 31.39 -19.73 -25.39
C GLU A 675 32.82 -19.42 -24.94
N THR A 676 33.73 -19.30 -25.90
CA THR A 676 35.08 -18.78 -25.63
C THR A 676 35.04 -17.28 -25.86
N LEU A 677 35.22 -16.52 -24.78
CA LEU A 677 35.25 -15.06 -24.82
C LEU A 677 36.58 -14.59 -25.42
N PHE A 678 37.69 -15.15 -24.92
CA PHE A 678 39.01 -15.00 -25.51
C PHE A 678 39.91 -16.17 -25.12
N ALA A 679 40.96 -16.43 -25.89
CA ALA A 679 41.97 -17.44 -25.56
C ALA A 679 43.35 -17.07 -26.10
N ASN A 680 44.35 -17.01 -25.22
CA ASN A 680 45.76 -16.86 -25.56
C ASN A 680 46.62 -17.86 -24.76
N GLU A 681 47.95 -17.76 -24.84
CA GLU A 681 48.89 -18.65 -24.13
C GLU A 681 48.78 -18.61 -22.59
N ARG A 682 48.42 -17.45 -22.02
CA ARG A 682 48.45 -17.14 -20.58
C ARG A 682 47.12 -17.40 -19.93
N GLU A 683 46.04 -17.17 -20.66
CA GLU A 683 44.69 -17.26 -20.13
C GLU A 683 43.66 -17.51 -21.23
N ALA A 684 42.61 -18.24 -20.88
CA ALA A 684 41.39 -18.32 -21.67
C ALA A 684 40.18 -18.04 -20.77
N ALA A 685 39.34 -17.10 -21.17
CA ALA A 685 38.06 -16.85 -20.50
C ALA A 685 36.93 -17.50 -21.28
N LYS A 686 36.05 -18.17 -20.53
CA LYS A 686 34.90 -18.87 -21.07
C LYS A 686 33.65 -18.54 -20.29
N ARG A 687 32.54 -18.42 -21.02
CA ARG A 687 31.19 -18.29 -20.47
C ARG A 687 30.47 -19.60 -20.64
N TRP A 688 29.90 -20.13 -19.56
CA TRP A 688 29.03 -21.29 -19.58
C TRP A 688 27.62 -20.86 -19.20
N THR A 689 26.70 -20.95 -20.14
CA THR A 689 25.30 -20.55 -19.97
C THR A 689 24.40 -21.78 -19.97
N VAL A 690 23.60 -21.91 -18.91
CA VAL A 690 22.56 -22.92 -18.76
C VAL A 690 21.21 -22.24 -18.80
N ARG A 691 20.33 -22.71 -19.68
CA ARG A 691 18.90 -22.35 -19.65
C ARG A 691 18.09 -23.54 -19.20
N PHE A 692 17.14 -23.30 -18.32
CA PHE A 692 16.29 -24.32 -17.75
C PHE A 692 14.88 -23.76 -17.49
N ASP A 693 13.87 -24.61 -17.53
CA ASP A 693 12.50 -24.24 -17.16
C ASP A 693 12.18 -24.81 -15.78
N CYS A 694 11.56 -24.01 -14.92
CA CYS A 694 11.04 -24.44 -13.64
C CYS A 694 9.52 -24.59 -13.67
N SER A 695 9.00 -25.69 -13.13
CA SER A 695 7.57 -25.92 -12.97
C SER A 695 6.99 -25.22 -11.75
N ARG A 696 7.83 -24.88 -10.77
CA ARG A 696 7.52 -24.17 -9.51
C ARG A 696 8.71 -23.32 -9.09
N ASP A 697 8.45 -22.39 -8.17
CA ASP A 697 9.48 -21.52 -7.61
C ASP A 697 10.39 -22.33 -6.67
N ALA A 698 11.70 -22.37 -6.93
CA ALA A 698 12.65 -23.14 -6.14
C ALA A 698 14.08 -22.61 -6.28
N ASP A 699 14.92 -22.92 -5.29
CA ASP A 699 16.36 -22.73 -5.40
C ASP A 699 17.00 -23.91 -6.15
N VAL A 700 17.62 -23.61 -7.29
CA VAL A 700 18.19 -24.62 -8.19
C VAL A 700 19.70 -24.63 -8.09
N LEU A 701 20.26 -25.78 -7.74
CA LEU A 701 21.70 -26.02 -7.75
C LEU A 701 22.16 -26.31 -9.19
N VAL A 702 23.01 -25.42 -9.69
CA VAL A 702 23.66 -25.53 -10.98
C VAL A 702 25.13 -25.89 -10.73
N GLU A 703 25.56 -27.08 -11.18
CA GLU A 703 26.93 -27.57 -10.99
C GLU A 703 27.61 -27.83 -12.34
N LYS A 704 28.87 -27.39 -12.48
CA LYS A 704 29.75 -27.77 -13.59
C LYS A 704 31.11 -28.25 -13.06
N PRO A 705 31.48 -29.52 -13.28
CA PRO A 705 32.83 -29.99 -13.02
C PRO A 705 33.77 -29.64 -14.20
N PHE A 706 35.00 -29.27 -13.86
CA PHE A 706 36.09 -28.93 -14.78
C PHE A 706 37.21 -29.97 -14.70
N PRO A 707 37.81 -30.37 -15.84
CA PRO A 707 38.90 -31.33 -15.85
C PRO A 707 40.28 -30.72 -15.51
N PHE A 708 40.38 -29.39 -15.38
CA PHE A 708 41.59 -28.62 -15.10
C PHE A 708 41.29 -27.55 -14.04
N ASP A 709 42.33 -26.91 -13.52
CA ASP A 709 42.18 -25.83 -12.55
C ASP A 709 41.63 -24.58 -13.25
N VAL A 710 40.64 -23.95 -12.65
CA VAL A 710 39.97 -22.75 -13.16
C VAL A 710 39.84 -21.71 -12.05
N GLU A 711 39.77 -20.45 -12.42
CA GLU A 711 39.48 -19.32 -11.53
C GLU A 711 38.09 -18.77 -11.89
N ALA A 712 37.22 -18.58 -10.90
CA ALA A 712 35.87 -18.04 -11.13
C ALA A 712 35.97 -16.53 -11.21
N VAL A 713 35.34 -15.95 -12.24
CA VAL A 713 35.28 -14.50 -12.42
C VAL A 713 34.02 -13.94 -11.79
N THR A 714 32.86 -14.59 -12.00
CA THR A 714 31.56 -14.14 -11.48
C THR A 714 30.57 -15.29 -11.22
N GLY A 715 29.70 -15.12 -10.22
CA GLY A 715 28.42 -15.85 -10.07
C GLY A 715 28.44 -17.26 -9.47
N ALA A 716 29.59 -17.89 -9.23
CA ALA A 716 29.66 -19.25 -8.67
C ALA A 716 30.77 -19.43 -7.63
N LEU A 717 30.54 -20.26 -6.61
CA LEU A 717 31.56 -20.74 -5.70
C LEU A 717 32.35 -21.85 -6.40
N LEU A 718 33.69 -21.73 -6.39
CA LEU A 718 34.59 -22.75 -6.91
C LEU A 718 35.11 -23.60 -5.76
N GLU A 719 34.70 -24.86 -5.73
CA GLU A 719 35.24 -25.87 -4.81
C GLU A 719 36.02 -26.90 -5.62
N GLU A 720 37.34 -26.97 -5.37
CA GLU A 720 38.30 -27.80 -6.11
C GLU A 720 38.32 -27.49 -7.61
N ARG A 721 37.50 -28.20 -8.38
CA ARG A 721 37.33 -28.08 -9.84
C ARG A 721 35.85 -28.07 -10.23
N THR A 722 34.95 -27.71 -9.31
CA THR A 722 33.51 -27.67 -9.59
C THR A 722 32.99 -26.27 -9.32
N ALA A 723 32.40 -25.63 -10.33
CA ALA A 723 31.60 -24.43 -10.11
C ALA A 723 30.22 -24.85 -9.60
N ARG A 724 29.82 -24.27 -8.46
CA ARG A 724 28.51 -24.44 -7.84
C ARG A 724 27.83 -23.09 -7.70
N ALA A 725 26.59 -23.01 -8.15
CA ALA A 725 25.75 -21.85 -7.93
C ALA A 725 24.35 -22.29 -7.53
N ILE A 726 23.78 -21.60 -6.54
CA ILE A 726 22.37 -21.73 -6.20
C ILE A 726 21.66 -20.57 -6.89
N VAL A 727 20.74 -20.90 -7.80
CA VAL A 727 20.04 -19.93 -8.63
C VAL A 727 18.57 -19.95 -8.23
N PRO A 728 18.01 -18.83 -7.72
CA PRO A 728 16.57 -18.75 -7.49
C PRO A 728 15.86 -18.81 -8.83
N CYS A 729 14.95 -19.77 -8.98
CA CYS A 729 14.19 -19.99 -10.20
C CYS A 729 12.71 -19.77 -9.91
N LEU A 730 12.10 -18.83 -10.62
CA LEU A 730 10.65 -18.69 -10.67
C LEU A 730 10.07 -19.63 -11.72
N LYS A 731 8.80 -20.01 -11.58
CA LYS A 731 8.06 -20.81 -12.56
C LYS A 731 8.18 -20.18 -13.96
N GLY A 732 8.76 -20.92 -14.89
CA GLY A 732 9.05 -20.43 -16.25
C GLY A 732 10.51 -20.65 -16.66
N ALA A 733 10.94 -19.95 -17.70
CA ALA A 733 12.29 -20.08 -18.25
C ALA A 733 13.30 -19.22 -17.48
N THR A 734 14.41 -19.81 -17.08
CA THR A 734 15.52 -19.16 -16.39
C THR A 734 16.83 -19.41 -17.13
N SER A 735 17.73 -18.42 -17.11
CA SER A 735 19.05 -18.50 -17.74
C SER A 735 20.10 -18.08 -16.72
N PHE A 736 21.13 -18.91 -16.55
CA PHE A 736 22.24 -18.66 -15.65
C PHE A 736 23.56 -18.80 -16.41
N ALA A 737 24.51 -17.88 -16.19
CA ALA A 737 25.80 -17.92 -16.84
C ALA A 737 26.94 -17.84 -15.80
N VAL A 738 27.97 -18.66 -15.97
CA VAL A 738 29.21 -18.62 -15.18
C VAL A 738 30.36 -18.27 -16.10
N GLU A 739 31.14 -17.26 -15.70
CA GLU A 739 32.40 -16.94 -16.36
C GLU A 739 33.57 -17.49 -15.55
N TYR A 740 34.45 -18.21 -16.25
CA TYR A 740 35.63 -18.83 -15.66
C TYR A 740 36.86 -18.60 -16.53
N GLN A 741 37.99 -18.48 -15.87
CA GLN A 741 39.31 -18.31 -16.46
C GLN A 741 40.12 -19.59 -16.31
N ILE A 742 40.84 -19.93 -17.37
CA ILE A 742 41.76 -21.06 -17.42
C ILE A 742 43.17 -20.48 -17.50
N PRO A 743 43.98 -20.57 -16.43
CA PRO A 743 45.36 -20.09 -16.46
C PRO A 743 46.24 -21.03 -17.28
N ASN A 744 47.16 -20.45 -18.04
CA ASN A 744 48.12 -21.13 -18.93
C ASN A 744 47.46 -22.24 -19.79
N PRO A 745 46.38 -21.93 -20.54
CA PRO A 745 45.60 -22.95 -21.24
C PRO A 745 46.40 -23.60 -22.37
N VAL A 746 47.48 -22.95 -22.85
CA VAL A 746 48.39 -23.48 -23.86
C VAL A 746 49.83 -23.39 -23.37
N SER A 747 50.50 -24.54 -23.24
CA SER A 747 51.95 -24.53 -23.01
C SER A 747 52.69 -24.25 -24.31
N VAL A 748 53.66 -23.35 -24.24
CA VAL A 748 54.51 -22.95 -25.38
C VAL A 748 55.94 -23.39 -25.13
N GLU A 749 56.45 -24.28 -25.96
CA GLU A 749 57.86 -24.64 -26.00
C GLU A 749 58.54 -23.93 -27.17
N LYS A 750 59.54 -23.09 -26.87
CA LYS A 750 60.32 -22.36 -27.88
C LYS A 750 61.74 -22.88 -27.93
N THR A 751 62.16 -23.37 -29.09
CA THR A 751 63.54 -23.85 -29.30
C THR A 751 64.18 -23.20 -30.52
N PHE A 752 65.48 -22.96 -30.42
CA PHE A 752 66.29 -22.35 -31.48
C PHE A 752 67.26 -23.37 -32.04
N SER A 753 67.33 -23.47 -33.36
CA SER A 753 68.33 -24.33 -34.01
C SER A 753 68.92 -23.66 -35.24
N GLU A 754 70.25 -23.75 -35.36
CA GLU A 754 70.97 -23.31 -36.55
C GLU A 754 70.73 -24.28 -37.70
N LYS A 755 70.36 -23.75 -38.87
CA LYS A 755 70.21 -24.56 -40.11
C LYS A 755 71.39 -24.37 -41.03
N THR A 756 71.82 -23.12 -41.21
CA THR A 756 73.03 -22.73 -41.93
C THR A 756 73.62 -21.48 -41.27
N ASN A 757 74.82 -21.06 -41.67
CA ASN A 757 75.47 -19.84 -41.18
C ASN A 757 74.67 -18.54 -41.46
N VAL A 758 73.58 -18.63 -42.22
CA VAL A 758 72.70 -17.51 -42.59
C VAL A 758 71.21 -17.80 -42.33
N SER A 759 70.86 -18.95 -41.76
CA SER A 759 69.46 -19.30 -41.47
C SER A 759 69.29 -19.98 -40.11
N MET A 760 68.22 -19.60 -39.42
CA MET A 760 67.85 -20.16 -38.12
C MET A 760 66.40 -20.63 -38.15
N GLU A 761 66.13 -21.73 -37.46
CA GLU A 761 64.79 -22.26 -37.25
C GLU A 761 64.39 -22.06 -35.79
N ILE A 762 63.28 -21.37 -35.59
CA ILE A 762 62.59 -21.23 -34.32
C ILE A 762 61.41 -22.21 -34.35
N ARG A 763 61.38 -23.16 -33.42
CA ARG A 763 60.24 -24.07 -33.28
C ARG A 763 59.40 -23.63 -32.10
N TYR A 764 58.10 -23.45 -32.36
CA TYR A 764 57.07 -23.22 -31.37
C TYR A 764 56.23 -24.49 -31.26
N GLY A 765 56.34 -25.19 -30.15
CA GLY A 765 55.42 -26.25 -29.76
C GLY A 765 54.29 -25.66 -28.92
N LEU A 766 53.12 -25.46 -29.51
CA LEU A 766 51.92 -25.03 -28.79
C LEU A 766 51.11 -26.26 -28.46
N ARG A 767 50.84 -26.51 -27.18
CA ARG A 767 49.99 -27.60 -26.75
C ARG A 767 48.85 -27.07 -25.90
N ASN A 768 47.62 -27.29 -26.36
CA ASN A 768 46.43 -26.97 -25.58
C ASN A 768 46.31 -27.96 -24.42
N ASN A 769 46.49 -27.46 -23.20
CA ASN A 769 46.35 -28.22 -21.97
C ASN A 769 44.94 -28.06 -21.35
N ALA A 770 44.10 -27.22 -21.96
CA ALA A 770 42.73 -26.95 -21.59
C ALA A 770 41.73 -27.66 -22.51
N GLU A 771 40.45 -27.33 -22.37
CA GLU A 771 39.39 -27.70 -23.30
C GLU A 771 39.49 -26.96 -24.66
N GLU A 772 38.61 -27.26 -25.63
CA GLU A 772 38.63 -26.62 -26.95
C GLU A 772 38.58 -25.09 -26.82
N LEU A 773 39.61 -24.41 -27.36
CA LEU A 773 39.69 -22.95 -27.37
C LEU A 773 39.28 -22.46 -28.75
N ARG A 774 38.26 -21.59 -28.82
CA ARG A 774 37.88 -20.93 -30.08
C ARG A 774 38.52 -19.56 -30.20
N GLY A 775 38.93 -19.22 -31.41
CA GLY A 775 39.62 -17.96 -31.69
C GLY A 775 40.92 -17.81 -30.90
N PHE A 776 41.68 -18.90 -30.74
CA PHE A 776 42.95 -18.87 -30.04
C PHE A 776 43.96 -18.01 -30.79
N GLU A 777 44.62 -17.11 -30.08
CA GLU A 777 45.68 -16.25 -30.61
C GLU A 777 46.95 -16.38 -29.77
N TYR A 778 48.06 -16.70 -30.44
CA TYR A 778 49.40 -16.67 -29.86
C TYR A 778 50.20 -15.60 -30.59
N ASP A 779 50.76 -14.66 -29.83
CA ASP A 779 51.58 -13.57 -30.36
C ASP A 779 52.97 -13.65 -29.74
N ASP A 780 53.99 -13.72 -30.59
CA ASP A 780 55.39 -13.68 -30.19
C ASP A 780 56.14 -12.62 -30.99
N VAL A 781 57.02 -11.92 -30.28
CA VAL A 781 57.93 -10.94 -30.86
C VAL A 781 59.35 -11.41 -30.59
N GLN A 782 60.00 -11.94 -31.62
CA GLN A 782 61.38 -12.38 -31.53
C GLN A 782 62.29 -11.39 -32.24
N THR A 783 63.08 -10.65 -31.46
CA THR A 783 64.11 -9.78 -31.99
C THR A 783 65.33 -10.61 -32.43
N LEU A 784 65.67 -10.52 -33.71
CA LEU A 784 66.77 -11.25 -34.35
C LEU A 784 67.87 -10.33 -34.87
N MET A 785 67.68 -9.00 -34.86
CA MET A 785 68.68 -7.99 -35.23
C MET A 785 69.46 -8.29 -36.51
N CYS A 786 68.73 -8.75 -37.53
CA CYS A 786 69.26 -9.01 -38.87
C CYS A 786 68.34 -8.40 -39.93
N ALA A 787 68.87 -8.13 -41.13
CA ALA A 787 68.04 -7.88 -42.30
C ALA A 787 67.53 -9.23 -42.82
N PRO A 788 66.20 -9.44 -42.92
CA PRO A 788 65.65 -10.70 -43.36
C PRO A 788 65.77 -10.82 -44.87
N LYS A 789 66.29 -11.93 -45.36
CA LYS A 789 66.13 -12.34 -46.76
C LYS A 789 64.78 -12.99 -46.98
N SER A 790 64.40 -13.88 -46.07
CA SER A 790 63.11 -14.57 -46.11
C SER A 790 62.68 -15.00 -44.71
N VAL A 791 61.37 -14.98 -44.48
CA VAL A 791 60.75 -15.66 -43.35
C VAL A 791 59.80 -16.68 -43.93
N SER A 792 60.03 -17.95 -43.61
CA SER A 792 59.10 -19.01 -43.94
C SER A 792 58.54 -19.58 -42.65
N VAL A 793 57.22 -19.63 -42.56
CA VAL A 793 56.52 -20.28 -41.45
C VAL A 793 55.89 -21.54 -41.99
N VAL A 794 56.27 -22.67 -41.42
CA VAL A 794 55.64 -23.96 -41.65
C VAL A 794 54.82 -24.26 -40.41
N THR A 795 53.51 -24.03 -40.48
CA THR A 795 52.59 -24.30 -39.38
C THR A 795 51.25 -24.74 -39.93
N PRO A 796 50.54 -25.67 -39.25
CA PRO A 796 49.16 -26.01 -39.56
C PRO A 796 48.16 -24.92 -39.12
N MET A 797 48.59 -23.93 -38.33
CA MET A 797 47.75 -22.83 -37.83
C MET A 797 47.65 -21.69 -38.86
N LYS A 798 46.60 -20.87 -38.80
CA LYS A 798 46.62 -19.59 -39.54
C LYS A 798 47.73 -18.76 -38.94
N TYR A 799 48.58 -18.15 -39.75
CA TYR A 799 49.67 -17.34 -39.24
C TYR A 799 49.74 -16.00 -39.95
N LYS A 800 50.21 -15.03 -39.20
CA LYS A 800 50.68 -13.76 -39.74
C LYS A 800 52.11 -13.60 -39.23
N ALA A 801 53.07 -13.65 -40.15
CA ALA A 801 54.46 -13.42 -39.83
C ALA A 801 54.94 -12.18 -40.57
N GLU A 802 55.36 -11.18 -39.82
CA GLU A 802 55.94 -9.95 -40.36
C GLU A 802 57.33 -9.79 -39.77
N PHE A 803 58.33 -9.61 -40.62
CA PHE A 803 59.66 -9.25 -40.16
C PHE A 803 59.86 -7.76 -40.38
N LEU A 804 59.90 -7.00 -39.29
CA LEU A 804 60.01 -5.54 -39.32
C LEU A 804 61.15 -5.10 -38.42
N ALA A 805 62.05 -4.28 -38.95
CA ALA A 805 63.12 -3.62 -38.19
C ALA A 805 63.96 -4.56 -37.30
N GLY A 806 64.29 -5.76 -37.77
CA GLY A 806 65.10 -6.71 -37.00
C GLY A 806 64.30 -7.61 -36.05
N ALA A 807 62.97 -7.50 -36.01
CA ALA A 807 62.09 -8.34 -35.20
C ALA A 807 61.15 -9.17 -36.07
N LEU A 808 61.04 -10.46 -35.74
CA LEU A 808 60.00 -11.36 -36.21
C LEU A 808 58.77 -11.18 -35.32
N LEU A 809 57.70 -10.65 -35.89
CA LEU A 809 56.36 -10.68 -35.32
C LEU A 809 55.69 -11.95 -35.83
N LEU A 810 55.39 -12.87 -34.94
CA LEU A 810 54.67 -14.09 -35.25
C LEU A 810 53.34 -14.07 -34.49
N GLN A 811 52.26 -14.04 -35.25
CA GLN A 811 50.92 -14.29 -34.75
C GLN A 811 50.44 -15.63 -35.30
N LEU A 812 50.06 -16.54 -34.43
CA LEU A 812 49.44 -17.81 -34.76
C LEU A 812 47.99 -17.76 -34.28
N LYS A 813 47.06 -17.92 -35.22
CA LYS A 813 45.63 -17.97 -34.97
C LYS A 813 45.09 -19.36 -35.27
N GLN A 814 44.20 -19.81 -34.41
CA GLN A 814 43.51 -21.07 -34.60
C GLN A 814 42.03 -20.88 -34.26
N GLU A 815 41.16 -21.02 -35.26
CA GLU A 815 39.71 -20.84 -35.06
C GLU A 815 39.13 -21.82 -34.04
N ALA A 816 39.63 -23.06 -34.04
CA ALA A 816 39.35 -24.07 -33.04
C ALA A 816 40.66 -24.81 -32.72
N PHE A 817 41.15 -24.65 -31.48
CA PHE A 817 42.29 -25.37 -30.93
C PHE A 817 41.76 -26.49 -30.03
N PRO A 818 41.67 -27.74 -30.53
CA PRO A 818 41.06 -28.83 -29.78
C PRO A 818 41.82 -29.15 -28.50
N ALA A 819 41.11 -29.66 -27.50
CA ALA A 819 41.69 -30.07 -26.23
C ALA A 819 42.81 -31.11 -26.44
N GLY A 820 43.96 -30.92 -25.78
CA GLY A 820 45.11 -31.83 -25.88
C GLY A 820 45.86 -31.80 -27.22
N ALA A 821 45.40 -31.02 -28.21
CA ALA A 821 46.09 -30.92 -29.49
C ALA A 821 47.43 -30.20 -29.32
N SER A 822 48.42 -30.61 -30.11
CA SER A 822 49.70 -29.92 -30.24
C SER A 822 49.89 -29.46 -31.67
N TYR A 823 50.17 -28.17 -31.84
CA TYR A 823 50.57 -27.59 -33.10
C TYR A 823 52.03 -27.18 -33.03
N GLU A 824 52.79 -27.59 -34.03
CA GLU A 824 54.17 -27.17 -34.21
C GLU A 824 54.21 -26.10 -35.29
N ALA A 825 54.69 -24.91 -34.94
CA ALA A 825 55.05 -23.88 -35.91
C ALA A 825 56.57 -23.80 -36.02
N ARG A 826 57.10 -24.05 -37.22
CA ARG A 826 58.52 -23.86 -37.52
C ARG A 826 58.68 -22.57 -38.30
N VAL A 827 59.33 -21.60 -37.69
CA VAL A 827 59.69 -20.35 -38.35
C VAL A 827 61.15 -20.40 -38.75
N VAL A 828 61.41 -20.51 -40.04
CA VAL A 828 62.77 -20.40 -40.58
C VAL A 828 62.96 -18.97 -41.03
N VAL A 829 63.90 -18.29 -40.38
CA VAL A 829 64.34 -16.94 -40.73
C VAL A 829 65.69 -17.06 -41.41
N GLU A 830 65.75 -16.64 -42.67
CA GLU A 830 67.00 -16.46 -43.39
C GLU A 830 67.41 -14.99 -43.29
N CYS A 831 68.58 -14.77 -42.73
CA CYS A 831 69.18 -13.45 -42.56
C CYS A 831 70.27 -13.23 -43.60
N ASP A 832 70.62 -11.97 -43.89
CA ASP A 832 71.83 -11.66 -44.66
C ASP A 832 73.11 -12.18 -43.99
N SER A 833 73.15 -12.17 -42.65
CA SER A 833 74.21 -12.77 -41.84
C SER A 833 73.77 -12.95 -40.39
N LEU A 834 73.87 -14.18 -39.85
CA LEU A 834 73.65 -14.45 -38.42
C LEU A 834 74.79 -13.94 -37.55
N GLN A 835 75.95 -13.66 -38.14
CA GLN A 835 77.09 -13.06 -37.44
C GLN A 835 76.72 -11.66 -36.93
N ILE A 836 76.01 -10.85 -37.73
CA ILE A 836 75.58 -9.52 -37.33
C ILE A 836 74.57 -9.62 -36.19
N ALA A 837 73.55 -10.49 -36.31
CA ALA A 837 72.57 -10.74 -35.27
C ALA A 837 73.21 -11.14 -33.92
N ALA A 838 74.14 -12.10 -33.95
CA ALA A 838 74.82 -12.59 -32.77
C ALA A 838 75.71 -11.50 -32.14
N LEU A 839 76.42 -10.73 -32.97
CA LEU A 839 77.23 -9.60 -32.52
C LEU A 839 76.36 -8.48 -31.95
N THR A 840 75.26 -8.11 -32.61
CA THR A 840 74.35 -7.07 -32.14
C THR A 840 73.67 -7.46 -30.85
N LYS A 841 73.22 -8.72 -30.68
CA LYS A 841 72.62 -9.17 -29.43
C LYS A 841 73.65 -9.30 -28.29
N LEU A 842 74.88 -9.72 -28.63
CA LEU A 842 76.02 -9.68 -27.70
C LEU A 842 76.30 -8.24 -27.27
N ASP A 843 76.34 -7.31 -28.21
CA ASP A 843 76.57 -5.89 -27.97
C ASP A 843 75.42 -5.27 -27.16
N GLU A 844 74.16 -5.66 -27.40
CA GLU A 844 73.00 -5.23 -26.61
C GLU A 844 73.09 -5.71 -25.17
N LEU A 845 73.40 -6.99 -24.95
CA LEU A 845 73.51 -7.54 -23.60
C LEU A 845 74.76 -7.00 -22.88
N LYS A 846 75.86 -6.76 -23.59
CA LYS A 846 77.02 -6.04 -23.06
C LYS A 846 76.73 -4.58 -22.78
N ALA A 847 75.98 -3.90 -23.63
CA ALA A 847 75.56 -2.51 -23.45
C ALA A 847 74.55 -2.36 -22.30
N SER A 848 73.75 -3.40 -22.04
CA SER A 848 72.91 -3.49 -20.84
C SER A 848 73.71 -3.68 -19.55
N GLY A 849 75.04 -3.83 -19.64
CA GLY A 849 75.95 -3.99 -18.51
C GLY A 849 75.94 -5.38 -17.89
N SER A 850 75.41 -6.39 -18.59
CA SER A 850 75.28 -7.75 -18.06
C SER A 850 76.63 -8.46 -17.95
N ASN A 851 76.95 -8.95 -16.76
CA ASN A 851 78.12 -9.80 -16.48
C ASN A 851 77.77 -11.30 -16.41
N ASP A 852 76.63 -11.72 -16.98
CA ASP A 852 76.25 -13.15 -16.99
C ASP A 852 77.27 -13.96 -17.79
N THR A 853 77.77 -15.05 -17.21
CA THR A 853 78.79 -15.94 -17.80
C THR A 853 78.38 -16.51 -19.15
N ARG A 854 77.08 -16.62 -19.43
CA ARG A 854 76.56 -17.04 -20.73
C ARG A 854 76.83 -16.01 -21.84
N VAL A 855 76.95 -14.73 -21.52
CA VAL A 855 77.31 -13.67 -22.46
C VAL A 855 78.78 -13.83 -22.90
N SER A 856 79.68 -14.17 -21.97
CA SER A 856 81.08 -14.48 -22.30
C SER A 856 81.23 -15.80 -23.07
N ASP A 857 80.44 -16.82 -22.75
CA ASP A 857 80.45 -18.08 -23.49
C ASP A 857 79.90 -17.91 -24.91
N ALA A 858 78.88 -17.06 -25.08
CA ALA A 858 78.37 -16.69 -26.40
C ALA A 858 79.42 -15.97 -27.26
N GLU A 859 80.21 -15.07 -26.68
CA GLU A 859 81.31 -14.39 -27.36
C GLU A 859 82.37 -15.38 -27.86
N ALA A 860 82.71 -16.40 -27.06
CA ALA A 860 83.59 -17.47 -27.50
C ALA A 860 83.00 -18.28 -28.68
N ARG A 861 81.68 -18.53 -28.68
CA ARG A 861 81.00 -19.20 -29.80
C ARG A 861 80.94 -18.37 -31.08
N ILE A 862 80.85 -17.05 -30.96
CA ILE A 862 80.95 -16.11 -32.10
C ILE A 862 82.36 -16.19 -32.71
N ALA A 863 83.41 -16.26 -31.89
CA ALA A 863 84.78 -16.39 -32.37
C ALA A 863 85.05 -17.75 -33.06
N GLU A 864 84.36 -18.81 -32.66
CA GLU A 864 84.37 -20.13 -33.33
C GLU A 864 83.55 -20.17 -34.63
N GLY A 865 82.87 -19.08 -35.02
CA GLY A 865 82.01 -19.02 -36.20
C GLY A 865 80.66 -19.74 -36.04
N LYS A 866 80.26 -20.08 -34.81
CA LYS A 866 79.00 -20.79 -34.47
C LYS A 866 77.94 -19.81 -33.99
N TYR A 867 77.49 -18.94 -34.88
CA TYR A 867 76.65 -17.80 -34.54
C TYR A 867 75.26 -18.20 -34.02
N GLY A 868 74.69 -19.31 -34.50
CA GLY A 868 73.41 -19.81 -33.98
C GLY A 868 73.49 -20.25 -32.51
N LYS A 869 74.56 -20.95 -32.12
CA LYS A 869 74.80 -21.35 -30.72
C LYS A 869 75.12 -20.18 -29.79
N ALA A 870 75.72 -19.13 -30.32
CA ALA A 870 75.95 -17.91 -29.56
C ALA A 870 74.64 -17.19 -29.24
N LEU A 871 73.74 -17.05 -30.22
CA LEU A 871 72.42 -16.45 -30.03
C LEU A 871 71.60 -17.21 -28.97
N GLU A 872 71.65 -18.54 -28.97
CA GLU A 872 71.00 -19.38 -27.95
C GLU A 872 71.44 -19.02 -26.52
N LEU A 873 72.75 -18.91 -26.29
CA LEU A 873 73.31 -18.54 -24.98
C LEU A 873 72.98 -17.10 -24.58
N LEU A 874 72.93 -16.19 -25.55
CA LEU A 874 72.58 -14.77 -25.32
C LEU A 874 71.13 -14.61 -24.87
N PHE A 875 70.18 -15.26 -25.53
CA PHE A 875 68.78 -15.21 -25.12
C PHE A 875 68.57 -15.86 -23.73
N ALA A 876 69.34 -16.89 -23.38
CA ALA A 876 69.29 -17.48 -22.04
C ALA A 876 69.81 -16.53 -20.93
N ALA A 877 70.77 -15.65 -21.25
CA ALA A 877 71.30 -14.65 -20.33
C ALA A 877 70.31 -13.49 -20.08
N GLU A 878 69.58 -13.06 -21.12
CA GLU A 878 68.55 -12.02 -21.04
C GLU A 878 67.46 -12.37 -20.00
N ASN A 879 67.06 -13.64 -19.93
CA ASN A 879 66.07 -14.12 -18.99
C ASN A 879 66.52 -14.04 -17.51
N ALA A 880 67.82 -14.11 -17.23
CA ALA A 880 68.33 -13.98 -15.86
C ALA A 880 68.36 -12.52 -15.37
N ILE A 881 68.55 -11.56 -16.29
CA ILE A 881 68.52 -10.12 -16.02
C ILE A 881 67.11 -9.68 -15.59
N LEU A 882 66.06 -10.26 -16.17
CA LEU A 882 64.68 -9.98 -15.82
C LEU A 882 64.35 -10.29 -14.35
N ALA A 883 65.04 -11.23 -13.69
CA ALA A 883 64.85 -11.50 -12.27
C ALA A 883 65.42 -10.39 -11.36
N ALA A 884 66.48 -9.70 -11.77
CA ALA A 884 67.04 -8.55 -11.05
C ALA A 884 66.13 -7.30 -11.11
N ASN A 885 65.27 -7.19 -12.14
CA ASN A 885 64.24 -6.15 -12.22
C ASN A 885 63.14 -6.32 -11.15
N LYS A 886 63.07 -7.46 -10.45
CA LYS A 886 62.11 -7.68 -9.36
C LYS A 886 62.38 -6.79 -8.14
N THR A 887 63.64 -6.49 -7.84
CA THR A 887 64.01 -5.53 -6.77
C THR A 887 63.63 -4.08 -7.13
N ALA A 888 63.54 -3.76 -8.43
CA ALA A 888 62.98 -2.49 -8.90
C ALA A 888 61.44 -2.46 -8.78
N LEU A 889 60.82 -3.64 -8.79
CA LEU A 889 59.38 -3.84 -8.60
C LEU A 889 58.97 -3.58 -7.14
N ASP A 890 59.77 -3.99 -6.14
CA ASP A 890 59.54 -3.66 -4.73
C ASP A 890 59.66 -2.14 -4.47
N LYS A 891 60.58 -1.48 -5.18
CA LYS A 891 60.68 -0.02 -5.20
C LYS A 891 59.43 0.61 -5.85
N ALA A 892 58.86 -0.04 -6.87
CA ALA A 892 57.61 0.37 -7.50
C ALA A 892 56.37 0.10 -6.63
N GLU A 893 56.42 -0.86 -5.72
CA GLU A 893 55.33 -1.15 -4.80
C GLU A 893 55.32 -0.17 -3.61
N ALA A 894 56.49 0.15 -3.07
CA ALA A 894 56.67 1.27 -2.15
C ALA A 894 56.29 2.61 -2.80
N GLN A 895 56.56 2.75 -4.10
CA GLN A 895 56.13 3.89 -4.90
C GLN A 895 54.61 3.98 -4.99
N ARG A 896 53.89 2.86 -5.13
CA ARG A 896 52.41 2.83 -5.10
C ARG A 896 51.82 3.29 -3.78
N GLU A 897 52.41 2.96 -2.63
CA GLU A 897 51.92 3.49 -1.34
C GLU A 897 52.12 5.00 -1.21
N VAL A 898 53.25 5.51 -1.70
CA VAL A 898 53.52 6.95 -1.75
C VAL A 898 52.59 7.64 -2.76
N ASP A 899 52.32 6.99 -3.89
CA ASP A 899 51.40 7.48 -4.92
C ASP A 899 49.95 7.46 -4.44
N ALA A 900 49.54 6.47 -3.65
CA ALA A 900 48.21 6.44 -3.02
C ALA A 900 48.05 7.60 -2.03
N ALA A 901 49.09 7.93 -1.25
CA ALA A 901 49.10 9.11 -0.40
C ALA A 901 49.18 10.43 -1.20
N LEU A 902 49.86 10.45 -2.35
CA LEU A 902 49.87 11.60 -3.28
C LEU A 902 48.54 11.79 -4.04
N ALA A 903 47.81 10.70 -4.28
CA ALA A 903 46.49 10.71 -4.90
C ALA A 903 45.37 11.02 -3.91
N PHE A 904 45.67 10.96 -2.60
CA PHE A 904 44.73 11.29 -1.55
C PHE A 904 44.26 12.75 -1.65
N ASN A 905 42.96 12.99 -1.48
CA ASN A 905 42.38 14.26 -1.89
C ASN A 905 42.84 15.48 -1.04
N SER A 906 43.40 15.25 0.14
CA SER A 906 43.88 16.29 1.05
C SER A 906 45.27 16.85 0.66
N THR A 907 45.33 18.16 0.39
CA THR A 907 46.55 18.86 -0.06
C THR A 907 47.74 18.70 0.90
N VAL A 908 47.48 18.60 2.20
CA VAL A 908 48.51 18.43 3.24
C VAL A 908 49.08 17.00 3.20
N VAL A 909 48.24 15.98 2.98
CA VAL A 909 48.65 14.59 2.80
C VAL A 909 49.55 14.44 1.58
N ARG A 910 49.19 15.07 0.45
CA ARG A 910 50.03 15.07 -0.76
C ARG A 910 51.39 15.73 -0.53
N THR A 911 51.43 16.76 0.30
CA THR A 911 52.69 17.46 0.63
C THR A 911 53.62 16.55 1.45
N ILE A 912 53.08 15.79 2.41
CA ILE A 912 53.84 14.79 3.17
C ILE A 912 54.34 13.67 2.26
N ALA A 913 53.48 13.16 1.38
CA ALA A 913 53.81 12.09 0.45
C ALA A 913 54.88 12.53 -0.59
N SER A 914 54.86 13.79 -1.05
CA SER A 914 55.90 14.29 -1.96
C SER A 914 57.28 14.38 -1.33
N GLN A 915 57.38 14.66 -0.03
CA GLN A 915 58.64 14.59 0.70
C GLN A 915 59.14 13.15 0.83
N ALA A 916 58.25 12.18 1.07
CA ALA A 916 58.60 10.76 1.09
C ALA A 916 59.07 10.25 -0.28
N GLN A 917 58.41 10.72 -1.34
CA GLN A 917 58.75 10.43 -2.73
C GLN A 917 60.19 10.83 -3.08
N SER A 918 60.61 12.01 -2.62
CA SER A 918 61.98 12.48 -2.83
C SER A 918 63.04 11.59 -2.17
N ARG A 919 62.69 10.94 -1.04
CA ARG A 919 63.59 10.02 -0.32
C ARG A 919 63.56 8.61 -0.92
N LEU A 920 62.39 8.13 -1.34
CA LEU A 920 62.22 6.81 -1.97
C LEU A 920 62.98 6.71 -3.28
N SER A 921 62.91 7.76 -4.10
CA SER A 921 63.63 7.86 -5.37
C SER A 921 65.16 7.76 -5.20
N ALA A 922 65.71 8.30 -4.11
CA ALA A 922 67.14 8.24 -3.79
C ALA A 922 67.64 6.89 -3.24
N ALA A 923 66.75 5.96 -2.87
CA ALA A 923 67.12 4.68 -2.26
C ALA A 923 67.76 3.70 -3.27
N GLN A 924 68.88 3.05 -2.89
CA GLN A 924 69.62 2.12 -3.76
C GLN A 924 69.49 0.65 -3.36
N ASN A 925 68.93 0.39 -2.17
CA ASN A 925 68.70 -0.96 -1.65
C ASN A 925 67.36 -1.03 -0.91
N GLU A 926 66.92 -2.24 -0.61
CA GLU A 926 65.62 -2.51 0.03
C GLU A 926 65.49 -1.87 1.44
N ALA A 927 66.60 -1.70 2.17
CA ALA A 927 66.58 -1.14 3.53
C ALA A 927 66.29 0.37 3.55
N GLU A 928 66.81 1.11 2.57
CA GLU A 928 66.54 2.54 2.38
C GLU A 928 65.11 2.82 1.90
N VAL A 929 64.56 1.93 1.04
CA VAL A 929 63.15 1.95 0.61
C VAL A 929 62.21 1.88 1.82
N LYS A 930 62.52 1.01 2.80
CA LYS A 930 61.73 0.87 4.03
C LYS A 930 61.83 2.08 4.97
N ALA A 931 62.98 2.77 5.02
CA ALA A 931 63.16 3.95 5.86
C ALA A 931 62.36 5.19 5.36
N ALA A 932 62.25 5.36 4.04
CA ALA A 932 61.45 6.42 3.43
C ALA A 932 59.95 6.28 3.75
N LEU A 933 59.42 5.06 3.63
CA LEU A 933 58.02 4.74 3.98
C LEU A 933 57.71 4.98 5.46
N LYS A 934 58.64 4.65 6.36
CA LYS A 934 58.45 4.86 7.80
C LYS A 934 58.28 6.34 8.15
N SER A 935 59.11 7.23 7.57
CA SER A 935 59.01 8.67 7.80
C SER A 935 57.70 9.28 7.28
N MET A 936 57.11 8.72 6.23
CA MET A 936 55.80 9.15 5.70
C MET A 936 54.68 8.80 6.68
N ARG A 937 54.67 7.55 7.16
CA ARG A 937 53.65 7.06 8.09
C ARG A 937 53.64 7.83 9.40
N ASP A 938 54.81 8.21 9.93
CA ASP A 938 54.92 9.02 11.15
C ASP A 938 54.35 10.44 10.98
N ALA A 939 54.50 11.05 9.79
CA ALA A 939 53.95 12.38 9.49
C ALA A 939 52.43 12.34 9.24
N LEU A 940 51.93 11.31 8.56
CA LEU A 940 50.48 11.10 8.38
C LEU A 940 49.77 10.88 9.72
N LYS A 941 50.41 10.17 10.65
CA LYS A 941 49.92 10.01 12.01
C LYS A 941 49.73 11.35 12.73
N ALA A 942 50.70 12.26 12.62
CA ALA A 942 50.58 13.57 13.26
C ALA A 942 49.39 14.39 12.71
N LEU A 943 49.19 14.36 11.39
CA LEU A 943 48.09 15.07 10.72
C LEU A 943 46.71 14.48 11.06
N ALA A 944 46.58 13.17 11.09
CA ALA A 944 45.36 12.49 11.50
C ALA A 944 44.95 12.89 12.92
N GLN A 945 45.92 12.98 13.83
CA GLN A 945 45.67 13.37 15.21
C GLN A 945 45.19 14.83 15.35
N GLU A 946 45.74 15.74 14.54
CA GLU A 946 45.28 17.15 14.48
C GLU A 946 43.82 17.24 14.04
N LYS A 947 43.46 16.59 12.92
CA LYS A 947 42.11 16.61 12.33
C LYS A 947 41.05 16.04 13.28
N ILE A 948 41.37 14.93 13.95
CA ILE A 948 40.49 14.31 14.93
C ILE A 948 40.26 15.22 16.16
N SER A 949 41.28 15.99 16.56
CA SER A 949 41.19 16.91 17.72
C SER A 949 40.37 18.18 17.45
N ALA A 950 40.15 18.53 16.17
CA ALA A 950 39.38 19.70 15.74
C ALA A 950 37.85 19.47 15.75
N LEU A 951 37.39 18.22 15.72
CA LEU A 951 35.98 17.85 15.79
C LEU A 951 35.42 18.13 17.19
N LYS A 952 34.75 19.28 17.37
CA LYS A 952 34.11 19.70 18.62
C LYS A 952 32.66 20.12 18.35
N CYS A 953 31.73 19.22 18.62
CA CYS A 953 30.30 19.52 18.59
C CYS A 953 29.57 18.74 19.70
N PRO A 954 29.15 19.42 20.80
CA PRO A 954 28.45 18.77 21.91
C PRO A 954 27.04 18.28 21.53
N SER A 955 26.40 18.94 20.55
CA SER A 955 24.99 18.78 20.17
C SER A 955 24.76 18.11 18.82
N CYS A 956 25.80 17.62 18.13
CA CYS A 956 25.66 16.98 16.82
C CYS A 956 24.98 15.60 16.92
N SER A 957 24.50 15.14 15.77
CA SER A 957 23.78 13.88 15.61
C SER A 957 24.60 12.67 16.06
N THR A 958 23.91 11.57 16.38
CA THR A 958 24.55 10.31 16.80
C THR A 958 25.47 9.77 15.70
N GLU A 959 25.12 10.01 14.44
CA GLU A 959 25.89 9.61 13.28
C GLU A 959 27.20 10.39 13.17
N THR A 960 27.16 11.72 13.30
CA THR A 960 28.37 12.57 13.35
C THR A 960 29.29 12.18 14.52
N LYS A 961 28.71 11.81 15.67
CA LYS A 961 29.47 11.30 16.84
C LYS A 961 30.11 9.95 16.56
N ASN A 962 29.39 9.03 15.91
CA ASN A 962 29.90 7.73 15.53
C ASN A 962 30.99 7.82 14.46
N ALA A 963 30.85 8.71 13.47
CA ALA A 963 31.88 8.97 12.46
C ALA A 963 33.15 9.53 13.08
N ALA A 964 33.03 10.51 14.00
CA ALA A 964 34.16 11.04 14.75
C ALA A 964 34.83 9.97 15.65
N GLN A 965 34.05 9.01 16.15
CA GLN A 965 34.56 7.89 16.93
C GLN A 965 35.26 6.84 16.07
N LYS A 966 34.69 6.45 14.92
CA LYS A 966 35.33 5.57 13.94
C LYS A 966 36.64 6.16 13.41
N ALA A 967 36.73 7.48 13.23
CA ALA A 967 37.99 8.16 12.90
C ALA A 967 39.05 7.99 14.00
N ARG A 968 38.66 8.08 15.28
CA ARG A 968 39.53 7.82 16.44
C ARG A 968 39.96 6.35 16.53
N GLU A 969 39.07 5.43 16.17
CA GLU A 969 39.34 3.99 16.14
C GLU A 969 40.32 3.63 15.02
N ALA A 970 40.06 4.08 13.78
CA ALA A 970 40.97 3.91 12.63
C ALA A 970 42.38 4.48 12.93
N PHE A 971 42.43 5.63 13.61
CA PHE A 971 43.69 6.22 14.09
C PHE A 971 44.42 5.32 15.09
N ALA A 972 43.69 4.65 15.98
CA ALA A 972 44.26 3.76 17.00
C ALA A 972 44.86 2.46 16.40
N VAL A 973 44.29 1.93 15.32
CA VAL A 973 44.80 0.73 14.62
C VAL A 973 45.93 1.04 13.63
N GLY A 974 46.26 2.32 13.42
CA GLY A 974 47.41 2.74 12.62
C GLY A 974 47.11 3.03 11.14
N ASP A 975 45.83 3.05 10.73
CA ASP A 975 45.42 3.47 9.40
C ASP A 975 45.17 4.98 9.34
N TYR A 976 46.25 5.73 9.17
CA TYR A 976 46.23 7.18 9.29
C TYR A 976 45.56 7.88 8.10
N LEU A 977 45.56 7.30 6.89
CA LEU A 977 44.90 7.90 5.73
C LEU A 977 43.38 7.78 5.85
N SER A 978 42.87 6.59 6.18
CA SER A 978 41.44 6.40 6.44
C SER A 978 40.98 7.21 7.65
N ALA A 979 41.78 7.32 8.71
CA ALA A 979 41.47 8.18 9.85
C ALA A 979 41.34 9.66 9.45
N ILE A 980 42.16 10.17 8.53
CA ILE A 980 42.05 11.54 8.01
C ILE A 980 40.77 11.70 7.18
N SER A 981 40.47 10.78 6.27
CA SER A 981 39.25 10.84 5.45
C SER A 981 37.99 10.77 6.31
N LEU A 982 37.94 9.85 7.27
CA LEU A 982 36.81 9.70 8.18
C LEU A 982 36.65 10.93 9.09
N ALA A 983 37.75 11.57 9.51
CA ALA A 983 37.68 12.82 10.26
C ALA A 983 37.20 13.99 9.39
N GLU A 984 37.57 14.04 8.11
CA GLU A 984 37.08 15.05 7.16
C GLU A 984 35.59 14.81 6.80
N ASN A 985 35.16 13.56 6.69
CA ASN A 985 33.75 13.19 6.51
C ASN A 985 32.92 13.54 7.75
N ALA A 986 33.41 13.25 8.96
CA ALA A 986 32.74 13.67 10.19
C ALA A 986 32.61 15.20 10.29
N ALA A 987 33.56 15.97 9.75
CA ALA A 987 33.46 17.42 9.65
C ALA A 987 32.42 17.88 8.61
N ALA A 988 32.24 17.14 7.51
CA ALA A 988 31.21 17.41 6.50
C ALA A 988 29.81 17.06 7.02
N LEU A 989 29.65 15.93 7.73
CA LEU A 989 28.41 15.58 8.41
C LEU A 989 28.03 16.59 9.49
N GLN A 990 29.02 17.11 10.22
CA GLN A 990 28.80 18.23 11.14
C GLN A 990 28.25 19.48 10.42
N ALA A 991 28.72 19.78 9.21
CA ALA A 991 28.20 20.90 8.42
C ALA A 991 26.78 20.63 7.88
N ASN A 992 26.46 19.36 7.53
CA ASN A 992 25.11 18.95 7.11
C ASN A 992 24.10 19.01 8.26
N ASP A 993 24.49 18.58 9.46
CA ASP A 993 23.69 18.74 10.68
C ASP A 993 23.36 20.23 10.94
N GLU A 994 24.28 21.15 10.59
CA GLU A 994 24.06 22.60 10.66
C GLU A 994 23.12 23.11 9.55
N THR A 995 23.09 22.49 8.37
CA THR A 995 22.22 22.90 7.23
C THR A 995 20.78 22.38 7.36
N ALA A 996 20.57 21.18 7.91
CA ALA A 996 19.23 20.65 8.19
C ALA A 996 18.44 21.55 9.17
N VAL A 997 19.16 22.26 10.05
CA VAL A 997 18.57 23.28 10.93
C VAL A 997 18.11 24.51 10.13
N GLU A 998 18.81 24.89 9.05
CA GLU A 998 18.41 25.97 8.15
C GLU A 998 17.17 25.61 7.31
N GLU A 999 17.09 24.39 6.79
CA GLU A 999 15.92 23.91 6.02
C GLU A 999 14.65 23.84 6.86
N LYS A 1000 14.74 23.38 8.12
CA LYS A 1000 13.62 23.40 9.06
C LYS A 1000 13.10 24.82 9.30
N ASN A 1001 13.99 25.81 9.33
CA ASN A 1001 13.60 27.21 9.46
C ASN A 1001 12.91 27.74 8.19
N ALA A 1002 13.30 27.25 7.00
CA ALA A 1002 12.65 27.61 5.74
C ALA A 1002 11.24 27.01 5.62
N LEU A 1003 11.04 25.76 6.04
CA LEU A 1003 9.71 25.13 6.10
C LEU A 1003 8.76 25.88 7.05
N LEU A 1004 9.25 26.29 8.21
CA LEU A 1004 8.47 27.09 9.16
C LEU A 1004 8.08 28.47 8.59
N ALA A 1005 8.90 29.04 7.69
CA ALA A 1005 8.55 30.27 6.99
C ALA A 1005 7.45 30.04 5.94
N ALA A 1006 7.52 28.95 5.17
CA ALA A 1006 6.48 28.60 4.19
C ALA A 1006 5.12 28.33 4.86
N LEU A 1007 5.11 27.57 5.96
CA LEU A 1007 3.90 27.32 6.74
C LEU A 1007 3.32 28.60 7.38
N SER A 1008 4.17 29.57 7.69
CA SER A 1008 3.71 30.89 8.15
C SER A 1008 2.97 31.65 7.03
N ASP A 1009 3.45 31.56 5.79
CA ASP A 1009 2.82 32.21 4.63
C ASP A 1009 1.47 31.55 4.28
N GLU A 1010 1.39 30.21 4.33
CA GLU A 1010 0.14 29.46 4.14
C GLU A 1010 -0.90 29.78 5.22
N LEU A 1011 -0.47 29.85 6.48
CA LEU A 1011 -1.34 30.26 7.58
C LEU A 1011 -1.89 31.67 7.37
N ASP A 1012 -1.10 32.60 6.84
CA ASP A 1012 -1.57 33.96 6.54
C ASP A 1012 -2.56 34.00 5.36
N ALA A 1013 -2.40 33.12 4.36
CA ALA A 1013 -3.39 32.93 3.30
C ALA A 1013 -4.71 32.36 3.83
N ALA A 1014 -4.65 31.33 4.68
CA ALA A 1014 -5.83 30.72 5.32
C ALA A 1014 -6.56 31.70 6.25
N LYS A 1015 -5.83 32.54 7.00
CA LYS A 1015 -6.43 33.63 7.79
C LYS A 1015 -7.21 34.62 6.94
N LYS A 1016 -6.72 34.92 5.75
CA LYS A 1016 -7.37 35.88 4.84
C LYS A 1016 -8.73 35.35 4.38
N THR A 1017 -8.80 34.10 3.91
CA THR A 1017 -10.05 33.45 3.47
C THR A 1017 -11.02 33.20 4.63
N ALA A 1018 -10.50 32.87 5.81
CA ALA A 1018 -11.29 32.79 7.04
C ALA A 1018 -11.98 34.12 7.37
N ARG A 1019 -11.24 35.24 7.36
CA ARG A 1019 -11.79 36.59 7.60
C ARG A 1019 -12.83 37.02 6.57
N GLU A 1020 -12.63 36.66 5.30
CA GLU A 1020 -13.61 36.91 4.24
C GLU A 1020 -14.91 36.15 4.51
N THR A 1021 -14.82 34.89 4.97
CA THR A 1021 -15.97 34.04 5.33
C THR A 1021 -16.69 34.57 6.59
N GLU A 1022 -15.95 35.04 7.60
CA GLU A 1022 -16.52 35.71 8.78
C GLU A 1022 -17.30 36.97 8.42
N ALA A 1023 -16.79 37.77 7.47
CA ALA A 1023 -17.50 38.95 6.99
C ALA A 1023 -18.79 38.60 6.25
N LEU A 1024 -18.78 37.51 5.45
CA LEU A 1024 -19.99 36.98 4.81
C LEU A 1024 -21.00 36.47 5.85
N PHE A 1025 -20.54 35.85 6.94
CA PHE A 1025 -21.39 35.43 8.05
C PHE A 1025 -22.10 36.61 8.74
N GLU A 1026 -21.37 37.68 9.07
CA GLU A 1026 -21.97 38.89 9.66
C GLU A 1026 -22.98 39.55 8.71
N LYS A 1027 -22.74 39.49 7.40
CA LYS A 1027 -23.66 40.00 6.38
C LYS A 1027 -24.92 39.13 6.27
N ALA A 1028 -24.76 37.82 6.17
CA ALA A 1028 -25.83 36.81 6.10
C ALA A 1028 -26.83 36.92 7.25
N PHE A 1029 -26.31 37.20 8.44
CA PHE A 1029 -27.11 37.38 9.65
C PHE A 1029 -27.26 38.85 10.05
N SER A 1030 -27.13 39.80 9.12
CA SER A 1030 -27.46 41.20 9.41
C SER A 1030 -28.94 41.32 9.82
N ALA A 1031 -29.22 42.16 10.82
CA ALA A 1031 -30.56 42.41 11.34
C ALA A 1031 -30.72 43.88 11.75
N SER A 1032 -31.92 44.42 11.63
CA SER A 1032 -32.27 45.75 12.16
C SER A 1032 -32.29 45.74 13.69
N GLN A 1033 -32.13 46.91 14.31
CA GLN A 1033 -31.98 47.06 15.77
C GLN A 1033 -33.14 46.44 16.58
N ASP A 1034 -34.36 46.52 16.06
CA ASP A 1034 -35.58 45.96 16.67
C ASP A 1034 -35.66 44.42 16.57
N ARG A 1035 -34.88 43.79 15.68
CA ARG A 1035 -34.86 42.32 15.45
C ARG A 1035 -33.63 41.62 15.98
N GLU A 1036 -32.73 42.35 16.62
CA GLU A 1036 -31.48 41.81 17.14
C GLU A 1036 -31.69 40.73 18.22
N THR A 1037 -32.74 40.86 19.03
CA THR A 1037 -33.14 39.87 20.04
C THR A 1037 -33.62 38.56 19.40
N VAL A 1038 -34.24 38.63 18.23
CA VAL A 1038 -34.71 37.46 17.47
C VAL A 1038 -33.52 36.78 16.80
N ARG A 1039 -32.61 37.57 16.19
CA ARG A 1039 -31.34 37.07 15.64
C ARG A 1039 -30.55 36.26 16.66
N LYS A 1040 -30.33 36.80 17.86
CA LYS A 1040 -29.57 36.14 18.94
C LYS A 1040 -30.18 34.82 19.42
N ARG A 1041 -31.49 34.61 19.21
CA ARG A 1041 -32.22 33.38 19.56
C ARG A 1041 -32.37 32.42 18.38
N PHE A 1042 -31.99 32.84 17.17
CA PHE A 1042 -32.10 32.03 15.97
C PHE A 1042 -31.03 30.93 15.98
N LEU A 1043 -31.46 29.68 15.81
CA LEU A 1043 -30.62 28.50 16.01
C LEU A 1043 -29.38 28.53 15.11
N ARG A 1044 -29.55 28.78 13.80
CA ARG A 1044 -28.44 28.84 12.84
C ARG A 1044 -27.46 29.98 13.11
N TYR A 1045 -27.91 31.09 13.70
CA TYR A 1045 -27.01 32.16 14.09
C TYR A 1045 -26.14 31.74 15.29
N GLN A 1046 -26.70 30.99 16.25
CA GLN A 1046 -25.92 30.44 17.36
C GLN A 1046 -24.94 29.34 16.92
N GLU A 1047 -25.33 28.50 15.96
CA GLU A 1047 -24.45 27.48 15.36
C GLU A 1047 -23.31 28.10 14.56
N GLY A 1048 -23.62 29.09 13.73
CA GLY A 1048 -22.60 29.84 13.01
C GLY A 1048 -21.67 30.63 13.94
N LEU A 1049 -22.17 31.19 15.05
CA LEU A 1049 -21.32 31.81 16.08
C LEU A 1049 -20.36 30.82 16.73
N ARG A 1050 -20.81 29.59 17.03
CA ARG A 1050 -19.93 28.54 17.57
C ARG A 1050 -18.85 28.15 16.57
N SER A 1051 -19.23 27.98 15.30
CA SER A 1051 -18.30 27.66 14.22
C SER A 1051 -17.28 28.77 14.00
N ARG A 1052 -17.70 30.04 14.09
CA ARG A 1052 -16.80 31.19 14.06
C ARG A 1052 -15.81 31.19 15.24
N THR A 1053 -16.29 30.96 16.47
CA THR A 1053 -15.40 30.90 17.64
C THR A 1053 -14.42 29.73 17.55
N ALA A 1054 -14.84 28.60 16.97
CA ALA A 1054 -13.96 27.46 16.72
C ALA A 1054 -12.88 27.78 15.67
N LEU A 1055 -13.25 28.48 14.59
CA LEU A 1055 -12.33 28.98 13.58
C LEU A 1055 -11.29 29.97 14.15
N GLU A 1056 -11.74 30.95 14.95
CA GLU A 1056 -10.85 31.91 15.64
C GLU A 1056 -9.85 31.17 16.55
N LYS A 1057 -10.28 30.10 17.23
CA LYS A 1057 -9.42 29.28 18.07
C LYS A 1057 -8.42 28.45 17.26
N ALA A 1058 -8.86 27.82 16.16
CA ALA A 1058 -7.99 27.05 15.27
C ALA A 1058 -6.87 27.93 14.70
N ILE A 1059 -7.20 29.16 14.26
CA ILE A 1059 -6.21 30.15 13.80
C ILE A 1059 -5.20 30.46 14.91
N SER A 1060 -5.66 30.70 16.14
CA SER A 1060 -4.77 30.99 17.27
C SER A 1060 -3.86 29.82 17.64
N ASP A 1061 -4.34 28.59 17.53
CA ASP A 1061 -3.55 27.41 17.87
C ASP A 1061 -2.53 27.09 16.76
N ALA A 1062 -2.86 27.32 15.48
CA ALA A 1062 -1.91 27.27 14.36
C ALA A 1062 -0.80 28.31 14.52
N GLU A 1063 -1.12 29.56 14.89
CA GLU A 1063 -0.11 30.62 15.18
C GLU A 1063 0.84 30.22 16.33
N LYS A 1064 0.31 29.55 17.36
CA LYS A 1064 1.13 29.03 18.47
C LYS A 1064 2.05 27.89 18.04
N ALA A 1065 1.65 27.06 17.08
CA ALA A 1065 2.46 25.96 16.58
C ALA A 1065 3.64 26.49 15.73
N VAL A 1066 3.36 27.42 14.81
CA VAL A 1066 4.39 28.09 14.00
C VAL A 1066 5.41 28.82 14.89
N SER A 1067 4.94 29.59 15.88
CA SER A 1067 5.83 30.32 16.80
C SER A 1067 6.64 29.42 17.74
N LYS A 1068 6.27 28.15 17.91
CA LYS A 1068 7.02 27.15 18.68
C LYS A 1068 8.00 26.31 17.84
N GLY A 1069 8.03 26.51 16.52
CA GLY A 1069 8.90 25.77 15.61
C GLY A 1069 8.50 24.30 15.41
N ASP A 1070 7.21 24.00 15.60
CA ASP A 1070 6.63 22.67 15.48
C ASP A 1070 5.91 22.55 14.12
N ALA A 1071 6.69 22.25 13.08
CA ALA A 1071 6.26 22.32 11.67
C ALA A 1071 5.12 21.35 11.35
N ASP A 1072 5.22 20.10 11.81
CA ASP A 1072 4.21 19.06 11.54
C ASP A 1072 2.87 19.40 12.20
N LYS A 1073 2.94 19.92 13.43
CA LYS A 1073 1.75 20.39 14.15
C LYS A 1073 1.16 21.65 13.53
N ALA A 1074 1.99 22.54 13.00
CA ALA A 1074 1.54 23.74 12.32
C ALA A 1074 0.76 23.40 11.03
N ALA A 1075 1.27 22.47 10.21
CA ALA A 1075 0.61 22.03 8.99
C ALA A 1075 -0.80 21.46 9.28
N GLY A 1076 -0.92 20.51 10.20
CA GLY A 1076 -2.22 19.92 10.54
C GLY A 1076 -3.22 20.90 11.17
N LEU A 1077 -2.76 21.96 11.83
CA LEU A 1077 -3.63 23.01 12.37
C LEU A 1077 -4.06 24.03 11.31
N ILE A 1078 -3.28 24.22 10.23
CA ILE A 1078 -3.68 25.06 9.08
C ILE A 1078 -4.83 24.39 8.32
N ASP A 1079 -4.80 23.07 8.16
CA ASP A 1079 -5.92 22.31 7.55
C ASP A 1079 -7.20 22.37 8.41
N ASP A 1080 -7.07 22.33 9.74
CA ASP A 1080 -8.23 22.50 10.64
C ASP A 1080 -8.83 23.92 10.50
N VAL A 1081 -8.02 24.97 10.25
CA VAL A 1081 -8.54 26.32 9.94
C VAL A 1081 -9.42 26.29 8.69
N GLU A 1082 -9.04 25.58 7.63
CA GLU A 1082 -9.85 25.47 6.43
C GLU A 1082 -11.12 24.65 6.64
N SER A 1083 -11.05 23.54 7.38
CA SER A 1083 -12.24 22.76 7.75
C SER A 1083 -13.24 23.59 8.56
N ARG A 1084 -12.78 24.36 9.55
CA ARG A 1084 -13.64 25.25 10.36
C ARG A 1084 -14.24 26.40 9.55
N ARG A 1085 -13.52 26.88 8.53
CA ARG A 1085 -14.04 27.88 7.57
C ARG A 1085 -15.23 27.31 6.80
N LEU A 1086 -15.13 26.08 6.30
CA LEU A 1086 -16.20 25.41 5.55
C LEU A 1086 -17.44 25.15 6.42
N GLU A 1087 -17.28 24.81 7.70
CA GLU A 1087 -18.40 24.69 8.66
C GLU A 1087 -19.16 26.02 8.84
N LEU A 1088 -18.44 27.14 8.90
CA LEU A 1088 -19.03 28.48 8.97
C LEU A 1088 -19.75 28.84 7.65
N GLU A 1089 -19.17 28.47 6.51
CA GLU A 1089 -19.77 28.66 5.18
C GLU A 1089 -21.08 27.87 5.04
N GLY A 1090 -21.13 26.63 5.50
CA GLY A 1090 -22.37 25.84 5.53
C GLY A 1090 -23.50 26.47 6.36
N SER A 1091 -23.16 27.21 7.43
CA SER A 1091 -24.14 27.97 8.21
C SER A 1091 -24.73 29.16 7.43
N ILE A 1092 -23.91 29.79 6.58
CA ILE A 1092 -24.32 30.89 5.69
C ILE A 1092 -25.26 30.36 4.60
N GLU A 1093 -24.86 29.29 3.92
CA GLU A 1093 -25.66 28.66 2.86
C GLU A 1093 -26.99 28.12 3.39
N GLY A 1094 -26.97 27.54 4.59
CA GLY A 1094 -28.18 27.09 5.26
C GLY A 1094 -29.19 28.22 5.53
N MET A 1095 -28.72 29.37 5.99
CA MET A 1095 -29.57 30.56 6.18
C MET A 1095 -30.09 31.11 4.86
N ARG A 1096 -29.29 31.05 3.80
CA ARG A 1096 -29.71 31.42 2.44
C ARG A 1096 -30.88 30.55 1.97
N ALA A 1097 -30.76 29.23 2.09
CA ALA A 1097 -31.80 28.30 1.67
C ALA A 1097 -33.12 28.50 2.43
N GLU A 1098 -33.04 28.76 3.75
CA GLU A 1098 -34.22 29.07 4.56
C GLU A 1098 -34.87 30.39 4.15
N ALA A 1099 -34.07 31.42 3.88
CA ALA A 1099 -34.56 32.70 3.39
C ALA A 1099 -35.20 32.60 2.00
N GLU A 1100 -34.59 31.86 1.07
CA GLU A 1100 -35.13 31.59 -0.26
C GLU A 1100 -36.50 30.90 -0.17
N ARG A 1101 -36.59 29.84 0.64
CA ARG A 1101 -37.83 29.09 0.85
C ARG A 1101 -38.94 29.96 1.46
N GLU A 1102 -38.63 30.75 2.48
CA GLU A 1102 -39.65 31.56 3.17
C GLU A 1102 -40.13 32.73 2.30
N VAL A 1103 -39.21 33.34 1.51
CA VAL A 1103 -39.54 34.34 0.50
C VAL A 1103 -40.45 33.76 -0.59
N GLU A 1104 -40.23 32.52 -1.01
CA GLU A 1104 -41.09 31.81 -1.97
C GLU A 1104 -42.48 31.51 -1.39
N LEU A 1105 -42.55 31.00 -0.16
CA LEU A 1105 -43.83 30.73 0.53
C LEU A 1105 -44.65 32.01 0.75
N ALA A 1106 -43.99 33.13 1.09
CA ALA A 1106 -44.64 34.43 1.23
C ALA A 1106 -45.20 34.95 -0.10
N GLN A 1107 -44.47 34.76 -1.22
CA GLN A 1107 -44.95 35.11 -2.57
C GLN A 1107 -46.17 34.30 -2.99
N GLN A 1108 -46.17 32.99 -2.73
CA GLN A 1108 -47.30 32.12 -3.02
C GLN A 1108 -48.54 32.54 -2.21
N GLY A 1109 -48.36 32.95 -0.96
CA GLY A 1109 -49.43 33.51 -0.12
C GLY A 1109 -49.97 34.85 -0.61
N ASP A 1110 -49.09 35.77 -1.03
CA ASP A 1110 -49.50 37.10 -1.54
C ASP A 1110 -50.26 37.01 -2.87
N ALA A 1111 -49.90 36.05 -3.73
CA ALA A 1111 -50.62 35.80 -4.97
C ALA A 1111 -52.10 35.44 -4.76
N GLN A 1112 -52.44 34.86 -3.60
CA GLN A 1112 -53.79 34.41 -3.26
C GLN A 1112 -54.55 35.40 -2.37
N PHE A 1113 -53.87 36.12 -1.46
CA PHE A 1113 -54.52 36.94 -0.41
C PHE A 1113 -53.89 38.34 -0.22
N GLY A 1114 -53.06 38.80 -1.17
CA GLY A 1114 -52.18 39.96 -1.08
C GLY A 1114 -52.84 41.33 -0.85
N THR A 1115 -52.15 42.15 -0.04
CA THR A 1115 -52.41 43.60 0.18
C THR A 1115 -51.24 44.45 -0.31
N THR A 1116 -51.40 45.77 -0.39
CA THR A 1116 -50.33 46.68 -0.83
C THR A 1116 -49.12 46.65 0.11
N GLU A 1117 -49.34 46.46 1.42
CA GLU A 1117 -48.29 46.38 2.44
C GLU A 1117 -47.53 45.05 2.38
N THR A 1118 -48.20 43.92 2.15
CA THR A 1118 -47.55 42.60 2.03
C THR A 1118 -46.72 42.48 0.76
N LYS A 1119 -47.16 43.09 -0.34
CA LYS A 1119 -46.35 43.21 -1.57
C LYS A 1119 -45.05 44.00 -1.35
N ALA A 1120 -45.13 45.11 -0.61
CA ALA A 1120 -43.95 45.91 -0.29
C ALA A 1120 -42.97 45.13 0.62
N ALA A 1121 -43.48 44.39 1.61
CA ALA A 1121 -42.67 43.58 2.51
C ALA A 1121 -41.97 42.41 1.78
N ILE A 1122 -42.64 41.74 0.84
CA ILE A 1122 -42.03 40.67 0.03
C ILE A 1122 -40.95 41.23 -0.91
N ALA A 1123 -41.17 42.40 -1.52
CA ALA A 1123 -40.15 43.05 -2.33
C ALA A 1123 -38.90 43.44 -1.51
N LEU A 1124 -39.09 43.91 -0.27
CA LEU A 1124 -38.00 44.18 0.67
C LEU A 1124 -37.27 42.89 1.07
N ALA A 1125 -38.00 41.79 1.31
CA ALA A 1125 -37.41 40.50 1.60
C ALA A 1125 -36.59 39.95 0.42
N GLN A 1126 -37.07 40.10 -0.81
CA GLN A 1126 -36.32 39.74 -2.03
C GLN A 1126 -35.07 40.62 -2.23
N SER A 1127 -35.14 41.91 -1.92
CA SER A 1127 -33.96 42.78 -1.98
C SER A 1127 -32.92 42.35 -0.96
N ALA A 1128 -33.32 42.13 0.30
CA ALA A 1128 -32.44 41.66 1.36
C ALA A 1128 -31.80 40.31 1.02
N LEU A 1129 -32.54 39.42 0.36
CA LEU A 1129 -32.02 38.13 -0.11
C LEU A 1129 -30.93 38.31 -1.17
N LYS A 1130 -31.14 39.21 -2.14
CA LYS A 1130 -30.15 39.54 -3.18
C LYS A 1130 -28.92 40.26 -2.62
N ASP A 1131 -29.10 41.08 -1.61
CA ASP A 1131 -28.01 41.81 -0.97
C ASP A 1131 -27.19 40.93 -0.01
N GLY A 1132 -27.59 39.68 0.21
CA GLY A 1132 -26.91 38.73 1.09
C GLY A 1132 -27.28 38.87 2.57
N GLY A 1133 -28.34 39.60 2.89
CA GLY A 1133 -28.93 39.70 4.24
C GLY A 1133 -29.99 38.64 4.48
N PHE A 1134 -29.58 37.37 4.43
CA PHE A 1134 -30.49 36.21 4.42
C PHE A 1134 -31.41 36.15 5.64
N PHE A 1135 -30.89 36.41 6.85
CA PHE A 1135 -31.73 36.44 8.05
C PHE A 1135 -32.79 37.54 7.98
N THR A 1136 -32.42 38.75 7.54
CA THR A 1136 -33.39 39.85 7.37
C THR A 1136 -34.45 39.50 6.31
N ALA A 1137 -34.05 38.87 5.20
CA ALA A 1137 -34.98 38.38 4.18
C ALA A 1137 -35.97 37.36 4.74
N TYR A 1138 -35.47 36.36 5.48
CA TYR A 1138 -36.28 35.33 6.11
C TYR A 1138 -37.33 35.91 7.06
N VAL A 1139 -36.93 36.74 8.03
CA VAL A 1139 -37.89 37.26 9.02
C VAL A 1139 -38.88 38.23 8.37
N THR A 1140 -38.46 39.02 7.38
CA THR A 1140 -39.37 39.94 6.67
C THR A 1140 -40.40 39.16 5.83
N ALA A 1141 -39.98 38.07 5.17
CA ALA A 1141 -40.89 37.19 4.43
C ALA A 1141 -41.87 36.46 5.35
N ASN A 1142 -41.38 35.94 6.47
CA ASN A 1142 -42.21 35.24 7.46
C ASN A 1142 -43.28 36.17 8.04
N ASP A 1143 -42.94 37.41 8.38
CA ASP A 1143 -43.91 38.39 8.90
C ASP A 1143 -44.96 38.78 7.84
N ALA A 1144 -44.55 38.94 6.58
CA ALA A 1144 -45.47 39.18 5.49
C ALA A 1144 -46.47 38.01 5.31
N ARG A 1145 -45.98 36.77 5.40
CA ARG A 1145 -46.80 35.56 5.35
C ARG A 1145 -47.77 35.47 6.52
N MET A 1146 -47.31 35.78 7.74
CA MET A 1146 -48.17 35.81 8.93
C MET A 1146 -49.22 36.93 8.87
N GLY A 1147 -48.90 38.07 8.26
CA GLY A 1147 -49.84 39.17 8.00
C GLY A 1147 -50.94 38.82 6.99
N LEU A 1148 -50.62 38.01 5.96
CA LEU A 1148 -51.57 37.53 4.95
C LEU A 1148 -52.62 36.57 5.51
N LEU A 1149 -52.27 35.80 6.54
CA LEU A 1149 -53.15 34.81 7.17
C LEU A 1149 -54.26 35.44 8.05
N LYS A 1150 -54.30 36.78 8.20
CA LYS A 1150 -55.25 37.52 9.08
C LYS A 1150 -55.59 36.75 10.36
N LEU A 1151 -54.57 36.39 11.15
CA LEU A 1151 -54.79 36.29 12.58
C LEU A 1151 -54.91 37.73 13.08
N PRO A 1152 -56.05 38.17 13.63
CA PRO A 1152 -56.15 39.51 14.17
C PRO A 1152 -55.05 39.64 15.23
N ALA A 1153 -54.23 40.67 15.09
CA ALA A 1153 -53.50 41.22 16.22
C ALA A 1153 -54.51 41.35 17.37
N GLN A 1154 -54.16 40.78 18.53
CA GLN A 1154 -54.96 40.82 19.74
C GLN A 1154 -55.58 42.21 19.93
N THR A 1155 -56.86 42.33 19.61
CA THR A 1155 -57.69 43.46 20.03
C THR A 1155 -59.09 42.91 20.28
N ASP A 1156 -59.37 42.82 21.59
CA ASP A 1156 -60.60 42.53 22.31
C ASP A 1156 -61.91 42.26 21.54
N GLY A 1157 -62.49 41.08 21.80
CA GLY A 1157 -63.94 40.85 21.91
C GLY A 1157 -64.71 40.26 20.70
N GLY A 1158 -65.32 39.07 20.89
CA GLY A 1158 -66.63 38.71 20.28
C GLY A 1158 -66.71 37.64 19.15
N ASP A 1159 -67.23 36.46 19.53
CA ASP A 1159 -68.09 35.48 18.81
C ASP A 1159 -67.75 34.83 17.44
N GLY A 1160 -67.27 33.58 17.48
CA GLY A 1160 -68.13 32.37 17.42
C GLY A 1160 -68.83 31.94 16.12
N SER A 1161 -68.85 32.73 15.05
CA SER A 1161 -69.77 32.47 13.92
C SER A 1161 -69.22 31.61 12.76
N TRP A 1162 -67.91 31.50 12.57
CA TRP A 1162 -67.34 30.81 11.39
C TRP A 1162 -67.26 29.28 11.51
N ARG A 1163 -67.22 28.74 12.74
CA ARG A 1163 -67.14 27.29 13.01
C ARG A 1163 -68.44 26.54 12.75
N LEU A 1164 -69.59 27.21 12.88
CA LEU A 1164 -70.92 26.64 12.57
C LEU A 1164 -71.15 26.47 11.06
N LEU A 1165 -70.52 27.30 10.22
CA LEU A 1165 -70.64 27.23 8.76
C LEU A 1165 -69.85 26.05 8.15
N LEU A 1166 -68.69 25.71 8.72
CA LEU A 1166 -67.89 24.57 8.26
C LEU A 1166 -68.47 23.22 8.71
N GLY A 1167 -69.10 23.17 9.89
CA GLY A 1167 -69.79 21.96 10.37
C GLY A 1167 -71.03 21.58 9.51
N ALA A 1168 -71.76 22.58 9.01
CA ALA A 1168 -72.91 22.35 8.14
C ALA A 1168 -72.51 21.85 6.74
N ALA A 1169 -71.39 22.31 6.19
CA ALA A 1169 -70.87 21.86 4.90
C ALA A 1169 -70.40 20.39 4.94
N GLY A 1170 -69.77 19.97 6.05
CA GLY A 1170 -69.34 18.58 6.25
C GLY A 1170 -70.50 17.58 6.34
N LEU A 1171 -71.60 17.95 7.01
CA LEU A 1171 -72.79 17.10 7.12
C LEU A 1171 -73.50 16.86 5.78
N CYS A 1172 -73.51 17.85 4.88
CA CYS A 1172 -74.09 17.70 3.54
C CYS A 1172 -73.28 16.75 2.65
N ILE A 1173 -71.95 16.70 2.80
CA ILE A 1173 -71.06 15.81 2.04
C ILE A 1173 -71.20 14.36 2.52
N ILE A 1174 -71.32 14.14 3.84
CA ILE A 1174 -71.51 12.81 4.42
C ILE A 1174 -72.89 12.24 4.04
N ALA A 1175 -73.95 13.07 4.03
CA ALA A 1175 -75.27 12.65 3.58
C ALA A 1175 -75.31 12.26 2.09
N LEU A 1176 -74.54 12.95 1.24
CA LEU A 1176 -74.43 12.64 -0.19
C LEU A 1176 -73.68 11.33 -0.45
N LEU A 1177 -72.64 11.04 0.35
CA LEU A 1177 -71.87 9.79 0.28
C LEU A 1177 -72.68 8.58 0.80
N ALA A 1178 -73.48 8.76 1.86
CA ALA A 1178 -74.39 7.72 2.37
C ALA A 1178 -75.51 7.38 1.36
N TYR A 1179 -76.05 8.37 0.64
CA TYR A 1179 -77.04 8.16 -0.41
C TYR A 1179 -76.47 7.38 -1.61
N LEU A 1180 -75.20 7.63 -1.99
CA LEU A 1180 -74.55 6.91 -3.09
C LEU A 1180 -74.20 5.45 -2.75
N PHE A 1181 -73.94 5.13 -1.48
CA PHE A 1181 -73.57 3.78 -1.05
C PHE A 1181 -74.76 2.80 -0.99
N THR A 1182 -75.99 3.29 -0.76
CA THR A 1182 -77.18 2.42 -0.66
C THR A 1182 -77.73 1.90 -2.00
N ARG A 1183 -77.20 2.35 -3.15
CA ARG A 1183 -77.77 2.02 -4.48
C ARG A 1183 -77.05 0.89 -5.24
N LYS A 1184 -76.01 0.25 -4.67
CA LYS A 1184 -75.19 -0.75 -5.39
C LYS A 1184 -75.04 -2.15 -4.77
N SER A 1185 -75.89 -2.55 -3.84
CA SER A 1185 -76.03 -3.97 -3.45
C SER A 1185 -77.51 -4.36 -3.32
N GLY A 1186 -78.04 -4.94 -4.38
CA GLY A 1186 -79.46 -5.33 -4.42
C GLY A 1186 -79.82 -6.10 -5.69
N LYS A 1187 -79.13 -7.22 -5.93
CA LYS A 1187 -79.64 -8.38 -6.70
C LYS A 1187 -78.70 -9.58 -6.52
N HIS A 1188 -78.91 -10.34 -5.44
CA HIS A 1188 -79.31 -11.74 -5.48
C HIS A 1188 -79.16 -12.36 -4.08
N ALA A 1189 -80.31 -12.57 -3.43
CA ALA A 1189 -80.46 -13.51 -2.34
C ALA A 1189 -80.78 -14.90 -2.91
N LYS A 1190 -80.38 -15.95 -2.16
CA LYS A 1190 -80.60 -17.41 -2.28
C LYS A 1190 -79.44 -18.22 -2.89
N GLU A 1191 -78.63 -18.86 -2.03
CA GLU A 1191 -78.73 -20.29 -1.68
C GLU A 1191 -77.67 -20.71 -0.65
N ILE A 1192 -78.18 -21.30 0.45
CA ILE A 1192 -77.58 -22.01 1.61
C ILE A 1192 -76.62 -21.21 2.52
#